data_AF-A0A077MF18-F1
#
_entry.id   AF-A0A077MF18-F1
#
_cell.length_a   1.000
_cell.length_b   1.000
_cell.length_c   1.000
_cell.angle_alpha   90.00
_cell.angle_beta   90.00
_cell.angle_gamma   90.00
#
_symmetry.space_group_name_H-M   'P 1'
#
loop_
_entity.id
_entity.type
_entity.pdbx_description
1 polymer ?
#
loop_
_entity_poly.entity_id
_entity_poly.type
_entity_poly.pdbx_seq_one_letter_code
_entity_poly.pdbx_strand_id
1 'polypeptide(L)'
;MSGPRLDAVSARAAADFVAPELGRTPRERLRAVLDNLDSEGFISMAKVLDLTATGESDVARLTSLRKLRREVAKAAETAGQSFDFVVDSDKRADPADRRCWFTGESPTRRQLADLSRAEARGDARERTIPPEMAQVVPAPAVRVYVSYQASSERDRKSAEDFIDRLASALKSVERVIEISSTGARGMGSRNPASAPWGRQDLVVILASADYLADPPEPISELCLCRYHLQVLRPFSPGASADGLDLQTAHGADRPYAAANSTTRDRIIGDTVAALRRMASAPCGHAGSPPAARLSQLDVVAQYARRSTLTSHRTEVADEKVPPEFAAIALEDNALRDRSSATAPTTGADGTERLDAVGRLIEWTIDAEAPPMCVILGDLGMGKTTTTKLFTQALLAKHDADALAPLPVLFDFRDFDVSALGPAPNLERILDLLVDSTDSLGAKPTGRQILETVQRGGCVLVFDGLDEVLVKMDRAQGNRFTSLLWRAITPLPGAEPRTDVLLPKLVLTCRTHYFRDLRDQLGYFTGRSREGIRAQDYVAFAMLPFSEDQIRRYLAANLPGADVNRLMDTIAAVHNLRDLAQRPLLLRLLSGQLAEVEAAIAAGRAVTALDLYDGFVWQWLDRDDGKHTLLPDHKKILMERLAGAMWASGESRWPAPKIEGWLLREMASEPEWQLAYSTRLPDLWKEDLRTATFIVRGEDDGFGFAHTSIREYFLARHLIRSLALGLEATTAAWATPRPSRETFDFIGQLLQRADDRDSLIDTLGILAGRADTAAENAFWYAVTVGTRYPRHHLGRTRLAGVSLGGLALSPGDFPEGLSRADLSGCSLRDAEFTGLNLRTASLRGADLTRAVFDRCDVTGLDLQATTLVGAVFRHCQGRPGSVDDAHAQRTQVISARGADALPALRGLVIAPYSGSPGHRRLTAFTGHTSAVWAVAYSPDGTRLATASIDGSTRIWDPDSGEPVRLRWEFYRGGDWTLWDPETEELLGATDRAWRYLGWQTPGTAERLPAEWFGPLPSAPTLVASETT
;
A
#
# COMPACT_ATOMS: atom_id res chain seq x y z
N MET A 1 -1.57 -46.54 31.27
CA MET A 1 -2.20 -45.96 30.07
C MET A 1 -1.31 -46.33 28.91
N SER A 2 -1.75 -47.19 27.99
CA SER A 2 -0.94 -47.56 26.82
C SER A 2 -0.91 -46.39 25.85
N GLY A 3 0.29 -45.89 25.51
CA GLY A 3 0.48 -44.82 24.52
C GLY A 3 0.03 -45.23 23.10
N PRO A 4 0.05 -44.31 22.13
CA PRO A 4 -0.32 -44.62 20.75
C PRO A 4 0.61 -45.68 20.15
N ARG A 5 0.10 -46.49 19.22
CA ARG A 5 0.89 -47.54 18.54
C ARG A 5 1.96 -46.90 17.66
N LEU A 6 3.19 -47.39 17.78
CA LEU A 6 4.32 -46.96 16.96
C LEU A 6 4.42 -47.82 15.70
N ASP A 7 4.65 -47.19 14.56
CA ASP A 7 5.09 -47.88 13.34
C ASP A 7 6.56 -48.37 13.48
N ALA A 8 7.04 -49.17 12.54
CA ALA A 8 8.37 -49.78 12.64
C ALA A 8 9.51 -48.79 12.84
N VAL A 9 9.47 -47.62 12.19
CA VAL A 9 10.56 -46.66 12.30
C VAL A 9 10.42 -45.77 13.53
N SER A 10 9.20 -45.41 13.95
CA SER A 10 8.98 -44.70 15.21
C SER A 10 9.37 -45.59 16.39
N ALA A 11 9.15 -46.91 16.28
CA ALA A 11 9.63 -47.88 17.25
C ALA A 11 11.16 -47.98 17.25
N ARG A 12 11.82 -47.96 16.08
CA ARG A 12 13.29 -47.93 15.97
C ARG A 12 13.88 -46.65 16.55
N ALA A 13 13.32 -45.49 16.19
CA ALA A 13 13.74 -44.20 16.71
C ALA A 13 13.57 -44.14 18.24
N ALA A 14 12.42 -44.54 18.78
CA ALA A 14 12.20 -44.64 20.23
C ALA A 14 13.19 -45.60 20.90
N ALA A 15 13.47 -46.73 20.26
CA ALA A 15 14.45 -47.68 20.78
C ALA A 15 15.88 -47.14 20.79
N ASP A 16 16.28 -46.26 19.86
CA ASP A 16 17.61 -45.64 19.88
C ASP A 16 17.85 -44.77 21.13
N PHE A 17 16.79 -44.20 21.72
CA PHE A 17 16.87 -43.46 23.00
C PHE A 17 16.85 -44.39 24.22
N VAL A 18 16.23 -45.56 24.12
CA VAL A 18 16.16 -46.55 25.22
C VAL A 18 17.38 -47.47 25.23
N ALA A 19 17.99 -47.71 24.08
CA ALA A 19 19.10 -48.63 23.88
C ALA A 19 20.37 -48.31 24.69
N PRO A 20 20.74 -47.03 24.96
CA PRO A 20 21.84 -46.68 25.86
C PRO A 20 21.65 -47.17 27.30
N GLU A 21 20.40 -47.23 27.78
CA GLU A 21 20.03 -47.66 29.14
C GLU A 21 19.89 -49.19 29.28
N LEU A 22 19.98 -49.93 28.18
CA LEU A 22 19.91 -51.39 28.15
C LEU A 22 21.30 -52.04 28.19
N GLY A 23 21.42 -53.13 28.95
CA GLY A 23 22.58 -54.02 28.86
C GLY A 23 22.76 -54.62 27.46
N ARG A 24 23.95 -55.15 27.15
CA ARG A 24 24.31 -55.66 25.82
C ARG A 24 23.32 -56.70 25.26
N THR A 25 23.00 -57.74 26.04
CA THR A 25 22.13 -58.84 25.58
C THR A 25 20.66 -58.40 25.36
N PRO A 26 20.02 -57.63 26.26
CA PRO A 26 18.68 -57.07 26.01
C PRO A 26 18.64 -56.12 24.81
N ARG A 27 19.69 -55.31 24.60
CA ARG A 27 19.80 -54.38 23.47
C ARG A 27 19.87 -55.11 22.13
N GLU A 28 20.69 -56.15 22.02
CA GLU A 28 20.78 -56.98 20.82
C GLU A 28 19.44 -57.65 20.47
N ARG A 29 18.71 -58.14 21.49
CA ARG A 29 17.38 -58.75 21.31
C ARG A 29 16.31 -57.74 20.89
N LEU A 30 16.29 -56.57 21.52
CA LEU A 30 15.39 -55.49 21.14
C LEU A 30 15.62 -55.09 19.68
N ARG A 31 16.88 -54.95 19.27
CA ARG A 31 17.24 -54.64 17.88
C ARG A 31 16.77 -55.71 16.90
N ALA A 32 16.99 -56.98 17.21
CA ALA A 32 16.52 -58.10 16.38
C ALA A 32 14.99 -58.09 16.20
N VAL A 33 14.23 -57.76 17.24
CA VAL A 33 12.76 -57.62 17.16
C VAL A 33 12.37 -56.44 16.26
N LEU A 34 13.02 -55.28 16.42
CA LEU A 34 12.75 -54.06 15.63
C LEU A 34 13.09 -54.22 14.14
N ASP A 35 14.15 -54.98 13.84
CA ASP A 35 14.59 -55.26 12.47
C ASP A 35 13.58 -56.14 11.70
N ASN A 36 12.71 -56.87 12.41
CA ASN A 36 11.72 -57.79 11.86
C ASN A 36 10.26 -57.26 11.95
N LEU A 37 10.06 -55.98 12.26
CA LEU A 37 8.74 -55.34 12.19
C LEU A 37 8.29 -55.15 10.73
N ASP A 38 7.00 -55.35 10.46
CA ASP A 38 6.37 -54.96 9.20
C ASP A 38 6.16 -53.43 9.11
N SER A 39 5.71 -52.94 7.96
CA SER A 39 5.48 -51.50 7.73
C SER A 39 4.46 -50.87 8.68
N GLU A 40 3.58 -51.67 9.29
CA GLU A 40 2.58 -51.21 10.26
C GLU A 40 3.09 -51.22 11.72
N GLY A 41 4.28 -51.78 11.96
CA GLY A 41 4.88 -51.89 13.29
C GLY A 41 4.47 -53.16 14.04
N PHE A 42 4.05 -54.21 13.33
CA PHE A 42 3.74 -55.51 13.91
C PHE A 42 4.82 -56.55 13.65
N ILE A 43 4.88 -57.53 14.55
CA ILE A 43 5.66 -58.76 14.39
C ILE A 43 4.87 -59.92 15.02
N SER A 44 4.91 -61.11 14.44
CA SER A 44 4.23 -62.27 15.03
C SER A 44 4.93 -62.70 16.31
N MET A 45 4.13 -63.13 17.30
CA MET A 45 4.61 -63.58 18.59
C MET A 45 5.53 -64.81 18.46
N ALA A 46 5.24 -65.72 17.53
CA ALA A 46 6.12 -66.84 17.20
C ALA A 46 7.52 -66.35 16.80
N LYS A 47 7.60 -65.37 15.91
CA LYS A 47 8.88 -64.79 15.47
C LYS A 47 9.61 -64.06 16.60
N VAL A 48 8.89 -63.34 17.46
CA VAL A 48 9.46 -62.71 18.65
C VAL A 48 10.05 -63.74 19.60
N LEU A 49 9.35 -64.85 19.85
CA LEU A 49 9.84 -65.92 20.71
C LEU A 49 11.12 -66.56 20.15
N ASP A 50 11.21 -66.77 18.84
CA ASP A 50 12.43 -67.28 18.19
C ASP A 50 13.61 -66.30 18.30
N LEU A 51 13.36 -64.99 18.17
CA LEU A 51 14.39 -63.96 18.24
C LEU A 51 14.88 -63.68 19.68
N THR A 52 14.09 -64.00 20.69
CA THR A 52 14.34 -63.60 22.10
C THR A 52 14.64 -64.77 23.06
N ALA A 53 14.45 -66.01 22.62
CA ALA A 53 14.60 -67.22 23.42
C ALA A 53 16.06 -67.59 23.75
N THR A 54 16.25 -68.22 24.90
CA THR A 54 17.53 -68.86 25.32
C THR A 54 17.35 -70.31 25.77
N GLY A 55 16.23 -70.96 25.46
CA GLY A 55 15.94 -72.33 25.91
C GLY A 55 14.94 -73.07 25.02
N GLU A 56 14.98 -74.41 25.09
CA GLU A 56 14.22 -75.29 24.20
C GLU A 56 12.73 -75.44 24.57
N SER A 57 12.35 -75.17 25.83
CA SER A 57 10.94 -75.27 26.29
C SER A 57 10.15 -73.96 26.11
N ASP A 58 8.86 -74.06 25.77
CA ASP A 58 7.95 -72.92 25.61
C ASP A 58 7.86 -72.02 26.86
N VAL A 59 7.96 -72.63 28.05
CA VAL A 59 7.96 -71.91 29.34
C VAL A 59 9.20 -71.01 29.47
N ALA A 60 10.37 -71.49 29.03
CA ALA A 60 11.61 -70.72 29.07
C ALA A 60 11.61 -69.56 28.06
N ARG A 61 11.01 -69.76 26.87
CA ARG A 61 10.88 -68.73 25.84
C ARG A 61 9.97 -67.58 26.30
N LEU A 62 8.80 -67.91 26.88
CA LEU A 62 7.88 -66.92 27.45
C LEU A 62 8.48 -66.15 28.63
N THR A 63 9.29 -66.82 29.46
CA THR A 63 9.98 -66.18 30.59
C THR A 63 11.04 -65.18 30.11
N SER A 64 11.76 -65.52 29.04
CA SER A 64 12.76 -64.64 28.41
C SER A 64 12.12 -63.40 27.80
N LEU A 65 10.98 -63.55 27.13
CA LEU A 65 10.20 -62.42 26.60
C LEU A 65 9.68 -61.50 27.70
N ARG A 66 9.14 -62.05 28.80
CA ARG A 66 8.69 -61.25 29.96
C ARG A 66 9.85 -60.50 30.63
N LYS A 67 11.06 -61.08 30.60
CA LYS A 67 12.26 -60.41 31.10
C LYS A 67 12.64 -59.24 30.20
N LEU A 68 12.69 -59.45 28.88
CA LEU A 68 12.96 -58.39 27.90
C LEU A 68 11.95 -57.23 28.03
N ARG A 69 10.65 -57.52 28.12
CA ARG A 69 9.62 -56.49 28.30
C ARG A 69 9.83 -55.64 29.55
N ARG A 70 10.19 -56.26 30.69
CA ARG A 70 10.48 -55.52 31.93
C ARG A 70 11.73 -54.67 31.82
N GLU A 71 12.79 -55.17 31.19
CA GLU A 71 14.03 -54.41 31.01
C GLU A 71 13.83 -53.23 30.05
N VAL A 72 13.07 -53.41 28.97
CA VAL A 72 12.69 -52.33 28.05
C VAL A 72 11.85 -51.27 28.75
N ALA A 73 10.82 -51.66 29.52
CA ALA A 73 9.99 -50.71 30.26
C ALA A 73 10.80 -49.92 31.30
N LYS A 74 11.70 -50.59 32.04
CA LYS A 74 12.57 -49.93 33.02
C LYS A 74 13.58 -48.98 32.35
N ALA A 75 14.15 -49.38 31.22
CA ALA A 75 15.06 -48.53 30.45
C ALA A 75 14.33 -47.31 29.87
N ALA A 76 13.09 -47.48 29.40
CA ALA A 76 12.25 -46.38 28.94
C ALA A 76 11.93 -45.38 30.06
N GLU A 77 11.59 -45.87 31.26
CA GLU A 77 11.35 -45.04 32.45
C GLU A 77 12.62 -44.26 32.86
N THR A 78 13.79 -44.91 32.82
CA THR A 78 15.08 -44.29 33.13
C THR A 78 15.45 -43.19 32.12
N ALA A 79 15.14 -43.42 30.84
CA ALA A 79 15.34 -42.45 29.75
C ALA A 79 14.26 -41.35 29.70
N GLY A 80 13.24 -41.38 30.56
CA GLY A 80 12.11 -40.44 30.53
C GLY A 80 11.24 -40.56 29.27
N GLN A 81 11.23 -41.72 28.61
CA GLN A 81 10.52 -41.99 27.36
C GLN A 81 9.25 -42.81 27.60
N SER A 82 8.16 -42.45 26.90
CA SER A 82 6.99 -43.33 26.80
C SER A 82 7.25 -44.36 25.71
N PHE A 83 7.72 -45.55 26.08
CA PHE A 83 8.00 -46.65 25.15
C PHE A 83 7.75 -48.00 25.81
N ASP A 84 6.78 -48.74 25.29
CA ASP A 84 6.32 -50.01 25.84
C ASP A 84 6.24 -51.08 24.76
N PHE A 85 6.69 -52.29 25.09
CA PHE A 85 6.55 -53.46 24.22
C PHE A 85 5.27 -54.22 24.58
N VAL A 86 4.30 -54.24 23.69
CA VAL A 86 2.96 -54.82 23.88
C VAL A 86 2.85 -56.14 23.13
N VAL A 87 2.21 -57.11 23.80
CA VAL A 87 1.92 -58.43 23.24
C VAL A 87 0.41 -58.61 23.30
N ASP A 88 -0.18 -59.08 22.21
CA ASP A 88 -1.61 -59.37 22.14
C ASP A 88 -2.06 -60.27 23.29
N SER A 89 -3.11 -59.83 23.98
CA SER A 89 -3.65 -60.47 25.18
C SER A 89 -4.72 -61.53 24.89
N ASP A 90 -5.09 -61.77 23.62
CA ASP A 90 -6.08 -62.79 23.29
C ASP A 90 -5.54 -64.20 23.60
N LYS A 91 -5.95 -64.73 24.77
CA LYS A 91 -5.55 -66.05 25.25
C LYS A 91 -6.17 -67.21 24.45
N ARG A 92 -7.17 -66.95 23.59
CA ARG A 92 -7.87 -67.96 22.79
C ARG A 92 -7.24 -68.21 21.41
N ALA A 93 -6.42 -67.27 20.92
CA ALA A 93 -5.67 -67.41 19.67
C ALA A 93 -4.39 -68.25 19.87
N ASP A 94 -4.02 -69.04 18.85
CA ASP A 94 -2.75 -69.77 18.78
C ASP A 94 -1.57 -68.78 18.95
N PRO A 95 -0.50 -69.10 19.71
CA PRO A 95 0.71 -68.28 19.78
C PRO A 95 1.26 -67.83 18.40
N ALA A 96 1.01 -68.58 17.32
CA ALA A 96 1.37 -68.19 15.96
C ALA A 96 0.58 -66.97 15.43
N ASP A 97 -0.67 -66.80 15.86
CA ASP A 97 -1.59 -65.76 15.37
C ASP A 97 -1.56 -64.48 16.20
N ARG A 98 -0.89 -64.49 17.36
CA ARG A 98 -0.75 -63.32 18.22
C ARG A 98 0.27 -62.36 17.65
N ARG A 99 -0.05 -61.06 17.68
CA ARG A 99 0.86 -59.99 17.24
C ARG A 99 1.49 -59.28 18.42
N CYS A 100 2.70 -58.78 18.22
CA CYS A 100 3.38 -57.89 19.14
C CYS A 100 3.63 -56.55 18.43
N TRP A 101 3.60 -55.46 19.18
CA TRP A 101 3.82 -54.10 18.69
C TRP A 101 4.42 -53.24 19.79
N PHE A 102 4.89 -52.04 19.42
CA PHE A 102 5.36 -51.05 20.38
C PHE A 102 4.33 -49.93 20.52
N THR A 103 4.22 -49.37 21.72
CA THR A 103 3.39 -48.19 22.01
C THR A 103 4.23 -47.11 22.67
N GLY A 104 3.97 -45.85 22.38
CA GLY A 104 4.78 -44.77 22.92
C GLY A 104 4.59 -43.45 22.18
N GLU A 105 5.28 -42.42 22.64
CA GLU A 105 5.36 -41.13 21.95
C GLU A 105 6.61 -41.13 21.05
N SER A 106 6.49 -40.67 19.80
CA SER A 106 7.66 -40.58 18.91
C SER A 106 8.63 -39.51 19.45
N PRO A 107 9.86 -39.86 19.85
CA PRO A 107 10.79 -38.90 20.43
C PRO A 107 11.13 -37.78 19.44
N THR A 108 11.26 -38.11 18.16
CA THR A 108 11.53 -37.13 17.09
C THR A 108 10.38 -36.14 16.95
N ARG A 109 9.11 -36.58 17.01
CA ARG A 109 7.96 -35.67 16.96
C ARG A 109 7.91 -34.75 18.18
N ARG A 110 8.23 -35.28 19.38
CA ARG A 110 8.32 -34.46 20.60
C ARG A 110 9.44 -33.42 20.48
N GLN A 111 10.64 -33.82 20.04
CA GLN A 111 11.76 -32.91 19.80
C GLN A 111 11.41 -31.81 18.79
N LEU A 112 10.73 -32.16 17.69
CA LEU A 112 10.27 -31.20 16.70
C LEU A 112 9.21 -30.24 17.26
N ALA A 113 8.29 -30.73 18.09
CA ALA A 113 7.32 -29.87 18.79
C ALA A 113 8.02 -28.89 19.73
N ASP A 114 9.01 -29.34 20.50
CA ASP A 114 9.79 -28.50 21.40
C ASP A 114 10.65 -27.47 20.66
N LEU A 115 11.26 -27.87 19.54
CA LEU A 115 11.97 -26.98 18.63
C LEU A 115 11.04 -25.87 18.11
N SER A 116 9.89 -26.24 17.55
CA SER A 116 8.89 -25.28 17.06
C SER A 116 8.35 -24.38 18.17
N ARG A 117 8.18 -24.89 19.39
CA ARG A 117 7.77 -24.08 20.55
C ARG A 117 8.86 -23.06 20.90
N ALA A 118 10.13 -23.45 20.88
CA ALA A 118 11.24 -22.54 21.14
C ALA A 118 11.32 -21.43 20.09
N GLU A 119 11.26 -21.79 18.80
CA GLU A 119 11.30 -20.83 17.69
C GLU A 119 10.07 -19.91 17.64
N ALA A 120 8.89 -20.45 17.93
CA ALA A 120 7.66 -19.68 17.92
C ALA A 120 7.49 -18.78 19.15
N ARG A 121 8.29 -18.95 20.22
CA ARG A 121 8.28 -18.00 21.35
C ARG A 121 8.77 -16.64 20.84
N GLY A 122 7.85 -15.67 20.84
CA GLY A 122 8.18 -14.27 20.59
C GLY A 122 8.87 -13.63 21.79
N ASP A 123 9.31 -12.39 21.61
CA ASP A 123 9.77 -11.55 22.71
C ASP A 123 8.65 -11.43 23.75
N ALA A 124 8.85 -11.97 24.96
CA ALA A 124 7.80 -12.16 25.97
C ALA A 124 7.16 -10.84 26.48
N ARG A 125 7.68 -9.70 26.04
CA ARG A 125 7.29 -8.36 26.46
C ARG A 125 6.16 -7.74 25.65
N GLU A 126 5.81 -8.29 24.48
CA GLU A 126 4.91 -7.63 23.52
C GLU A 126 3.70 -8.51 23.12
N ARG A 127 2.50 -7.93 23.14
CA ARG A 127 1.27 -8.60 22.70
C ARG A 127 1.05 -8.37 21.20
N THR A 128 1.10 -9.45 20.43
CA THR A 128 0.92 -9.43 18.98
C THR A 128 -0.56 -9.45 18.60
N ILE A 129 -0.92 -8.66 17.58
CA ILE A 129 -2.27 -8.64 17.01
C ILE A 129 -2.29 -9.58 15.79
N PRO A 130 -3.34 -10.43 15.64
CA PRO A 130 -3.49 -11.29 14.47
C PRO A 130 -3.49 -10.46 13.18
N PRO A 131 -2.60 -10.76 12.23
CA PRO A 131 -2.57 -10.03 10.97
C PRO A 131 -3.64 -10.56 10.01
N GLU A 132 -4.01 -9.71 9.05
CA GLU A 132 -4.96 -10.05 8.00
C GLU A 132 -4.23 -10.32 6.69
N MET A 133 -4.82 -11.12 5.81
CA MET A 133 -4.28 -11.41 4.49
C MET A 133 -5.39 -11.51 3.44
N ALA A 134 -5.00 -11.40 2.18
CA ALA A 134 -5.85 -11.67 1.03
C ALA A 134 -5.30 -12.87 0.26
N GLN A 135 -6.18 -13.76 -0.21
CA GLN A 135 -5.77 -14.85 -1.08
C GLN A 135 -5.38 -14.29 -2.44
N VAL A 136 -4.19 -14.64 -2.89
CA VAL A 136 -3.69 -14.29 -4.21
C VAL A 136 -4.23 -15.33 -5.19
N VAL A 137 -5.19 -14.91 -6.01
CA VAL A 137 -5.64 -15.75 -7.13
C VAL A 137 -4.78 -15.39 -8.35
N PRO A 138 -4.17 -16.38 -9.03
CA PRO A 138 -3.52 -16.13 -10.31
C PRO A 138 -4.54 -15.47 -11.24
N ALA A 139 -4.19 -14.34 -11.85
CA ALA A 139 -5.02 -13.80 -12.91
C ALA A 139 -5.26 -14.93 -13.94
N PRO A 140 -6.51 -15.21 -14.35
CA PRO A 140 -6.75 -16.25 -15.33
C PRO A 140 -5.89 -15.94 -16.57
N ALA A 141 -5.08 -16.91 -17.00
CA ALA A 141 -4.28 -16.76 -18.21
C ALA A 141 -5.23 -16.42 -19.37
N VAL A 142 -5.00 -15.30 -20.05
CA VAL A 142 -5.80 -14.90 -21.20
C VAL A 142 -5.34 -15.77 -22.37
N ARG A 143 -6.10 -16.80 -22.73
CA ARG A 143 -5.77 -17.63 -23.89
C ARG A 143 -6.15 -16.89 -25.17
N VAL A 144 -5.24 -16.85 -26.14
CA VAL A 144 -5.47 -16.25 -27.46
C VAL A 144 -5.48 -17.37 -28.49
N TYR A 145 -6.63 -17.64 -29.08
CA TYR A 145 -6.79 -18.61 -30.16
C TYR A 145 -6.71 -17.91 -31.52
N VAL A 146 -5.82 -18.34 -32.40
CA VAL A 146 -5.70 -17.80 -33.77
C VAL A 146 -6.31 -18.78 -34.76
N SER A 147 -7.49 -18.44 -35.28
CA SER A 147 -8.20 -19.22 -36.29
C SER A 147 -7.87 -18.68 -37.69
N TYR A 148 -7.39 -19.56 -38.57
CA TYR A 148 -7.08 -19.24 -39.96
C TYR A 148 -7.23 -20.45 -40.87
N GLN A 149 -7.52 -20.18 -42.15
CA GLN A 149 -7.59 -21.15 -43.24
C GLN A 149 -6.67 -20.69 -44.36
N ALA A 150 -5.86 -21.60 -44.90
CA ALA A 150 -4.90 -21.29 -45.94
C ALA A 150 -4.89 -22.39 -47.01
N SER A 151 -5.41 -22.08 -48.20
CA SER A 151 -5.38 -22.98 -49.36
C SER A 151 -4.01 -23.00 -50.05
N SER A 152 -3.16 -21.99 -49.79
CA SER A 152 -1.83 -21.85 -50.39
C SER A 152 -0.69 -21.82 -49.36
N GLU A 153 0.46 -22.40 -49.73
CA GLU A 153 1.67 -22.43 -48.90
C GLU A 153 2.18 -21.01 -48.53
N ARG A 154 1.92 -20.02 -49.39
CA ARG A 154 2.28 -18.63 -49.14
C ARG A 154 1.43 -17.99 -48.04
N ASP A 155 0.16 -18.37 -47.97
CA ASP A 155 -0.77 -17.84 -46.96
C ASP A 155 -0.56 -18.51 -45.61
N ARG A 156 -0.23 -19.81 -45.61
CA ARG A 156 0.22 -20.52 -44.42
C ARG A 156 1.44 -19.87 -43.79
N LYS A 157 2.49 -19.58 -44.58
CA LYS A 157 3.68 -18.87 -44.11
C LYS A 157 3.39 -17.46 -43.58
N SER A 158 2.41 -16.77 -44.17
CA SER A 158 2.02 -15.42 -43.72
C SER A 158 1.24 -15.46 -42.40
N ALA A 159 0.39 -16.47 -42.21
CA ALA A 159 -0.30 -16.72 -40.95
C ALA A 159 0.67 -17.16 -39.84
N GLU A 160 1.65 -18.01 -40.15
CA GLU A 160 2.71 -18.42 -39.21
C GLU A 160 3.57 -17.21 -38.78
N ASP A 161 4.02 -16.36 -39.72
CA ASP A 161 4.74 -15.10 -39.39
C ASP A 161 3.89 -14.16 -38.52
N PHE A 162 2.58 -14.09 -38.75
CA PHE A 162 1.67 -13.32 -37.89
C PHE A 162 1.62 -13.89 -36.47
N ILE A 163 1.45 -15.21 -36.32
CA ILE A 163 1.38 -15.89 -35.03
C ILE A 163 2.69 -15.70 -34.25
N ASP A 164 3.84 -15.85 -34.90
CA ASP A 164 5.16 -15.70 -34.26
C ASP A 164 5.40 -14.26 -33.79
N ARG A 165 5.07 -13.26 -34.61
CA ARG A 165 5.19 -11.84 -34.23
C ARG A 165 4.19 -11.46 -33.15
N LEU A 166 2.96 -11.97 -33.20
CA LEU A 166 1.95 -11.76 -32.17
C LEU A 166 2.41 -12.40 -30.85
N ALA A 167 2.93 -13.63 -30.89
CA ALA A 167 3.53 -14.29 -29.72
C ALA A 167 4.68 -13.49 -29.12
N SER A 168 5.57 -12.95 -29.98
CA SER A 168 6.67 -12.11 -29.55
C SER A 168 6.21 -10.78 -28.94
N ALA A 169 5.22 -10.11 -29.55
CA ALA A 169 4.66 -8.86 -29.07
C ALA A 169 3.81 -9.02 -27.80
N LEU A 170 3.18 -10.18 -27.61
CA LEU A 170 2.43 -10.50 -26.39
C LEU A 170 3.33 -10.95 -25.24
N LYS A 171 4.57 -11.41 -25.50
CA LYS A 171 5.57 -11.70 -24.44
C LYS A 171 5.97 -10.47 -23.62
N SER A 172 5.73 -9.26 -24.11
CA SER A 172 5.99 -7.99 -23.40
C SER A 172 4.76 -7.47 -22.65
N VAL A 173 3.65 -8.23 -22.59
CA VAL A 173 2.39 -7.83 -21.96
C VAL A 173 2.16 -8.68 -20.69
N GLU A 174 1.83 -8.02 -19.58
CA GLU A 174 1.84 -8.52 -18.18
C GLU A 174 0.83 -9.63 -17.82
N ARG A 175 -0.04 -10.06 -18.74
CA ARG A 175 -0.98 -11.17 -18.50
C ARG A 175 -0.47 -12.43 -19.18
N VAL A 176 -0.42 -13.55 -18.45
CA VAL A 176 -0.02 -14.86 -18.99
C VAL A 176 -0.92 -15.18 -20.17
N ILE A 177 -0.34 -15.31 -21.38
CA ILE A 177 -1.06 -15.63 -22.62
C ILE A 177 -0.50 -16.93 -23.21
N GLU A 178 -1.35 -17.95 -23.30
CA GLU A 178 -1.10 -19.12 -24.15
C GLU A 178 -1.71 -18.84 -25.54
N ILE A 179 -0.89 -18.97 -26.59
CA ILE A 179 -1.36 -18.87 -27.98
C ILE A 179 -1.50 -20.26 -28.57
N SER A 180 -2.67 -20.56 -29.12
CA SER A 180 -2.96 -21.77 -29.89
C SER A 180 -3.54 -21.40 -31.25
N SER A 181 -3.39 -22.27 -32.25
CA SER A 181 -3.88 -22.01 -33.61
C SER A 181 -4.32 -23.29 -34.33
N THR A 182 -5.11 -23.10 -35.40
CA THR A 182 -5.65 -24.18 -36.26
C THR A 182 -4.59 -25.08 -36.91
N GLY A 183 -3.37 -24.57 -37.14
CA GLY A 183 -2.33 -25.25 -37.92
C GLY A 183 -1.15 -25.85 -37.12
N ALA A 184 -1.15 -25.80 -35.79
CA ALA A 184 0.01 -26.18 -34.98
C ALA A 184 0.30 -27.70 -34.99
N ARG A 185 1.06 -28.18 -35.99
CA ARG A 185 1.76 -29.47 -35.96
C ARG A 185 3.26 -29.25 -35.69
N GLY A 186 3.65 -29.22 -34.41
CA GLY A 186 4.99 -29.64 -33.96
C GLY A 186 5.82 -28.67 -33.10
N MET A 187 5.75 -28.82 -31.77
CA MET A 187 6.85 -29.31 -30.91
C MET A 187 6.34 -29.33 -29.44
N GLY A 188 5.92 -30.52 -28.96
CA GLY A 188 5.73 -30.78 -27.53
C GLY A 188 4.39 -30.41 -26.89
N SER A 189 3.31 -30.17 -27.64
CA SER A 189 1.95 -29.97 -27.08
C SER A 189 0.92 -30.85 -27.79
N ARG A 190 -0.06 -31.33 -26.99
CA ARG A 190 -1.11 -32.28 -27.34
C ARG A 190 -1.81 -31.99 -28.69
N ASN A 191 -2.26 -33.07 -29.33
CA ASN A 191 -3.24 -33.09 -30.42
C ASN A 191 -4.51 -32.29 -30.02
N PRO A 192 -4.88 -31.19 -30.69
CA PRO A 192 -5.99 -30.31 -30.28
C PRO A 192 -7.38 -30.82 -30.70
N ALA A 193 -7.54 -32.10 -31.04
CA ALA A 193 -8.83 -32.66 -31.43
C ALA A 193 -9.81 -32.91 -30.24
N SER A 194 -9.50 -32.49 -29.01
CA SER A 194 -10.42 -32.60 -27.87
C SER A 194 -10.04 -31.69 -26.68
N ALA A 195 -10.21 -30.37 -26.83
CA ALA A 195 -10.50 -29.46 -25.72
C ALA A 195 -11.08 -28.15 -26.27
N PRO A 196 -12.29 -27.72 -25.88
CA PRO A 196 -12.95 -26.56 -26.46
C PRO A 196 -12.35 -25.27 -25.87
N TRP A 197 -12.14 -24.25 -26.71
CA TRP A 197 -12.01 -22.86 -26.26
C TRP A 197 -13.21 -22.51 -25.36
N GLY A 198 -12.98 -21.80 -24.26
CA GLY A 198 -14.01 -21.35 -23.33
C GLY A 198 -14.51 -19.95 -23.69
N ARG A 199 -15.75 -19.59 -23.29
CA ARG A 199 -16.36 -18.25 -23.52
C ARG A 199 -15.52 -17.05 -23.04
N GLN A 200 -14.52 -17.28 -22.20
CA GLN A 200 -13.62 -16.24 -21.68
C GLN A 200 -12.34 -16.05 -22.50
N ASP A 201 -12.06 -16.91 -23.49
CA ASP A 201 -10.88 -16.82 -24.36
C ASP A 201 -11.03 -15.70 -25.41
N LEU A 202 -9.89 -15.16 -25.85
CA LEU A 202 -9.85 -14.20 -26.95
C LEU A 202 -9.54 -14.93 -28.26
N VAL A 203 -10.28 -14.61 -29.32
CA VAL A 203 -10.09 -15.21 -30.63
C VAL A 203 -9.55 -14.17 -31.61
N VAL A 204 -8.52 -14.50 -32.40
CA VAL A 204 -8.09 -13.72 -33.55
C VAL A 204 -8.42 -14.51 -34.81
N ILE A 205 -9.25 -13.93 -35.67
CA ILE A 205 -9.65 -14.52 -36.94
C ILE A 205 -8.84 -13.87 -38.06
N LEU A 206 -8.05 -14.68 -38.77
CA LEU A 206 -7.32 -14.22 -39.96
C LEU A 206 -8.21 -14.38 -41.20
N ALA A 207 -8.96 -13.34 -41.52
CA ALA A 207 -9.93 -13.34 -42.60
C ALA A 207 -9.27 -13.37 -43.99
N SER A 208 -9.72 -14.30 -44.83
CA SER A 208 -9.35 -14.47 -46.24
C SER A 208 -10.55 -15.02 -47.02
N ALA A 209 -10.51 -14.97 -48.36
CA ALA A 209 -11.57 -15.58 -49.18
C ALA A 209 -11.71 -17.10 -48.91
N ASP A 210 -10.60 -17.79 -48.64
CA ASP A 210 -10.59 -19.22 -48.28
C ASP A 210 -11.25 -19.46 -46.92
N TYR A 211 -10.98 -18.60 -45.93
CA TYR A 211 -11.58 -18.70 -44.60
C TYR A 211 -13.09 -18.47 -44.62
N LEU A 212 -13.56 -17.51 -45.41
CA LEU A 212 -14.99 -17.20 -45.54
C LEU A 212 -15.75 -18.29 -46.33
N ALA A 213 -15.05 -19.05 -47.18
CA ALA A 213 -15.64 -20.14 -47.96
C ALA A 213 -15.74 -21.45 -47.17
N ASP A 214 -14.70 -21.79 -46.39
CA ASP A 214 -14.63 -23.03 -45.61
C ASP A 214 -13.85 -22.82 -44.31
N PRO A 215 -14.49 -22.25 -43.27
CA PRO A 215 -13.85 -21.98 -42.00
C PRO A 215 -13.53 -23.29 -41.26
N PRO A 216 -12.36 -23.40 -40.60
CA PRO A 216 -11.94 -24.63 -39.92
C PRO A 216 -12.77 -24.93 -38.67
N GLU A 217 -13.46 -23.93 -38.12
CA GLU A 217 -14.42 -24.05 -37.03
C GLU A 217 -15.79 -23.46 -37.41
N PRO A 218 -16.89 -23.91 -36.79
CA PRO A 218 -18.18 -23.25 -36.92
C PRO A 218 -18.10 -21.79 -36.43
N ILE A 219 -18.38 -20.84 -37.31
CA ILE A 219 -18.36 -19.39 -36.99
C ILE A 219 -19.30 -19.06 -35.83
N SER A 220 -20.45 -19.75 -35.74
CA SER A 220 -21.41 -19.63 -34.65
C SER A 220 -20.81 -19.92 -33.27
N GLU A 221 -19.80 -20.77 -33.17
CA GLU A 221 -19.10 -21.06 -31.90
C GLU A 221 -18.02 -20.02 -31.59
N LEU A 222 -17.29 -19.54 -32.60
CA LEU A 222 -16.27 -18.48 -32.43
C LEU A 222 -16.91 -17.16 -32.01
N CYS A 223 -18.11 -16.85 -32.50
CA CYS A 223 -18.86 -15.66 -32.13
C CYS A 223 -19.42 -15.69 -30.69
N LEU A 224 -19.36 -16.83 -29.99
CA LEU A 224 -19.65 -16.90 -28.55
C LEU A 224 -18.49 -16.39 -27.68
N CYS A 225 -17.31 -16.22 -28.28
CA CYS A 225 -16.13 -15.65 -27.65
C CYS A 225 -15.92 -14.19 -28.10
N ARG A 226 -15.08 -13.45 -27.37
CA ARG A 226 -14.64 -12.12 -27.83
C ARG A 226 -13.63 -12.31 -28.96
N TYR A 227 -13.97 -11.90 -30.18
CA TYR A 227 -13.11 -12.07 -31.35
C TYR A 227 -12.60 -10.75 -31.95
N HIS A 228 -11.42 -10.79 -32.55
CA HIS A 228 -10.81 -9.71 -33.34
C HIS A 228 -10.58 -10.20 -34.76
N LEU A 229 -11.09 -9.47 -35.75
CA LEU A 229 -11.01 -9.86 -37.15
C LEU A 229 -9.89 -9.08 -37.86
N GLN A 230 -8.87 -9.80 -38.31
CA GLN A 230 -7.70 -9.25 -39.00
C GLN A 230 -7.65 -9.77 -40.44
N VAL A 231 -7.58 -8.87 -41.41
CA VAL A 231 -7.53 -9.23 -42.84
C VAL A 231 -6.13 -9.75 -43.19
N LEU A 232 -6.08 -11.03 -43.59
CA LEU A 232 -4.86 -11.66 -44.12
C LEU A 232 -4.70 -11.35 -45.62
N ARG A 233 -5.81 -11.42 -46.37
CA ARG A 233 -5.91 -11.05 -47.80
C ARG A 233 -7.24 -10.36 -48.10
N PRO A 234 -7.31 -9.50 -49.14
CA PRO A 234 -8.56 -8.87 -49.54
C PRO A 234 -9.59 -9.92 -49.96
N PHE A 235 -10.85 -9.68 -49.62
CA PHE A 235 -12.02 -10.44 -50.07
C PHE A 235 -13.03 -9.47 -50.68
N SER A 236 -13.95 -9.98 -51.50
CA SER A 236 -14.91 -9.13 -52.23
C SER A 236 -15.83 -8.34 -51.29
N PRO A 237 -16.11 -7.05 -51.59
CA PRO A 237 -17.11 -6.27 -50.85
C PRO A 237 -18.48 -6.94 -51.04
N GLY A 238 -18.98 -7.63 -50.01
CA GLY A 238 -20.22 -8.42 -50.08
C GLY A 238 -20.05 -9.92 -49.88
N ALA A 239 -18.82 -10.41 -49.62
CA ALA A 239 -18.66 -11.74 -49.03
C ALA A 239 -19.42 -11.74 -47.68
N SER A 240 -20.36 -12.67 -47.49
CA SER A 240 -21.12 -12.82 -46.25
C SER A 240 -20.67 -14.10 -45.57
N ALA A 241 -20.28 -13.98 -44.30
CA ALA A 241 -20.14 -15.12 -43.41
C ALA A 241 -21.15 -14.95 -42.29
N ASP A 242 -22.08 -15.90 -42.18
CA ASP A 242 -23.15 -15.84 -41.18
C ASP A 242 -22.56 -15.70 -39.78
N GLY A 243 -22.75 -14.53 -39.16
CA GLY A 243 -22.32 -14.23 -37.80
C GLY A 243 -21.05 -13.37 -37.65
N LEU A 244 -20.29 -13.06 -38.70
CA LEU A 244 -19.13 -12.16 -38.63
C LEU A 244 -19.45 -10.76 -39.17
N ASP A 245 -19.24 -9.73 -38.35
CA ASP A 245 -19.28 -8.34 -38.82
C ASP A 245 -17.99 -7.95 -39.54
N LEU A 246 -17.98 -8.10 -40.86
CA LEU A 246 -16.84 -7.78 -41.71
C LEU A 246 -16.53 -6.28 -41.82
N GLN A 247 -17.41 -5.39 -41.33
CA GLN A 247 -17.10 -3.96 -41.23
C GLN A 247 -16.10 -3.66 -40.12
N THR A 248 -15.96 -4.56 -39.14
CA THR A 248 -14.98 -4.47 -38.04
C THR A 248 -13.60 -5.05 -38.40
N ALA A 249 -13.43 -5.49 -39.66
CA ALA A 249 -12.20 -6.09 -40.16
C ALA A 249 -11.03 -5.09 -40.19
N HIS A 250 -10.00 -5.33 -39.38
CA HIS A 250 -8.79 -4.52 -39.40
C HIS A 250 -7.88 -4.93 -40.56
N GLY A 251 -7.32 -3.94 -41.28
CA GLY A 251 -6.41 -4.18 -42.40
C GLY A 251 -7.08 -4.40 -43.76
N ALA A 252 -8.34 -3.99 -43.94
CA ALA A 252 -9.04 -4.06 -45.23
C ALA A 252 -8.30 -3.30 -46.36
N ASP A 253 -7.76 -2.12 -46.07
CA ASP A 253 -6.98 -1.32 -47.02
C ASP A 253 -5.55 -1.82 -47.23
N ARG A 254 -5.02 -2.60 -46.27
CA ARG A 254 -3.64 -3.10 -46.23
C ARG A 254 -3.59 -4.49 -45.59
N PRO A 255 -3.84 -5.57 -46.35
CA PRO A 255 -3.83 -6.93 -45.85
C PRO A 255 -2.46 -7.35 -45.32
N TYR A 256 -2.44 -8.16 -44.25
CA TYR A 256 -1.19 -8.57 -43.60
C TYR A 256 -0.22 -9.28 -44.56
N ALA A 257 -0.73 -10.15 -45.45
CA ALA A 257 0.11 -10.88 -46.41
C ALA A 257 0.79 -9.98 -47.46
N ALA A 258 0.24 -8.79 -47.73
CA ALA A 258 0.77 -7.82 -48.69
C ALA A 258 1.64 -6.72 -48.03
N ALA A 259 1.72 -6.69 -46.70
CA ALA A 259 2.44 -5.67 -45.95
C ALA A 259 3.95 -5.91 -45.89
N ASN A 260 4.74 -4.81 -45.86
CA ASN A 260 6.18 -4.83 -45.57
C ASN A 260 6.44 -4.98 -44.04
N SER A 261 7.69 -5.24 -43.62
CA SER A 261 8.02 -5.53 -42.21
C SER A 261 7.54 -4.45 -41.24
N THR A 262 7.80 -3.17 -41.53
CA THR A 262 7.40 -2.04 -40.66
C THR A 262 5.88 -1.95 -40.52
N THR A 263 5.14 -2.24 -41.59
CA THR A 263 3.67 -2.24 -41.57
C THR A 263 3.13 -3.47 -40.83
N ARG A 264 3.78 -4.63 -40.95
CA ARG A 264 3.42 -5.82 -40.16
C ARG A 264 3.57 -5.57 -38.67
N ASP A 265 4.66 -4.96 -38.23
CA ASP A 265 4.87 -4.62 -36.82
C ASP A 265 3.80 -3.66 -36.28
N ARG A 266 3.35 -2.71 -37.11
CA ARG A 266 2.22 -1.83 -36.77
C ARG A 266 0.90 -2.58 -36.66
N ILE A 267 0.59 -3.48 -37.60
CA ILE A 267 -0.62 -4.32 -37.55
C ILE A 267 -0.62 -5.20 -36.30
N ILE A 268 0.52 -5.76 -35.92
CA ILE A 268 0.68 -6.52 -34.68
C ILE A 268 0.44 -5.63 -33.45
N GLY A 269 1.01 -4.42 -33.43
CA GLY A 269 0.76 -3.44 -32.36
C GLY A 269 -0.73 -3.08 -32.21
N ASP A 270 -1.42 -2.85 -33.33
CA ASP A 270 -2.86 -2.55 -33.35
C ASP A 270 -3.70 -3.75 -32.87
N THR A 271 -3.32 -4.97 -33.28
CA THR A 271 -3.94 -6.22 -32.83
C THR A 271 -3.78 -6.39 -31.32
N VAL A 272 -2.58 -6.17 -30.77
CA VAL A 272 -2.31 -6.22 -29.32
C VAL A 272 -3.15 -5.19 -28.57
N ALA A 273 -3.27 -3.97 -29.09
CA ALA A 273 -4.11 -2.93 -28.51
C ALA A 273 -5.60 -3.32 -28.51
N ALA A 274 -6.08 -3.94 -29.58
CA ALA A 274 -7.46 -4.45 -29.66
C ALA A 274 -7.70 -5.57 -28.63
N LEU A 275 -6.80 -6.55 -28.54
CA LEU A 275 -6.89 -7.62 -27.55
C LEU A 275 -6.90 -7.08 -26.10
N ARG A 276 -6.12 -6.03 -25.80
CA ARG A 276 -6.14 -5.36 -24.49
C ARG A 276 -7.50 -4.71 -24.18
N ARG A 277 -8.10 -4.02 -25.16
CA ARG A 277 -9.44 -3.44 -25.00
C ARG A 277 -10.49 -4.53 -24.76
N MET A 278 -10.41 -5.63 -25.50
CA MET A 278 -11.34 -6.75 -25.35
C MET A 278 -11.20 -7.44 -24.00
N ALA A 279 -9.97 -7.58 -23.48
CA ALA A 279 -9.68 -8.17 -22.17
C ALA A 279 -10.12 -7.32 -20.97
N SER A 280 -10.36 -6.02 -21.16
CA SER A 280 -10.72 -5.06 -20.10
C SER A 280 -12.20 -4.69 -20.07
N ALA A 281 -13.00 -5.09 -21.07
CA ALA A 281 -14.44 -4.84 -21.09
C ALA A 281 -15.20 -5.73 -20.08
N PRO A 282 -16.14 -5.17 -19.27
CA PRO A 282 -16.95 -5.94 -18.32
C PRO A 282 -17.90 -6.91 -19.05
N CYS A 283 -17.97 -8.15 -18.57
CA CYS A 283 -18.81 -9.20 -19.12
C CYS A 283 -20.28 -8.87 -18.79
N GLY A 284 -21.06 -8.36 -19.74
CA GLY A 284 -22.47 -8.08 -19.51
C GLY A 284 -23.31 -9.36 -19.48
N HIS A 285 -23.51 -9.97 -18.31
CA HIS A 285 -24.64 -10.87 -18.01
C HIS A 285 -25.12 -10.60 -16.57
N ALA A 286 -26.43 -10.43 -16.43
CA ALA A 286 -27.12 -10.15 -15.18
C ALA A 286 -26.97 -11.30 -14.16
N GLY A 287 -26.51 -10.95 -12.97
CA GLY A 287 -26.23 -11.83 -11.84
C GLY A 287 -25.07 -11.23 -11.08
N SER A 288 -25.30 -10.77 -9.85
CA SER A 288 -24.29 -10.12 -9.01
C SER A 288 -22.96 -10.88 -9.07
N PRO A 289 -21.83 -10.19 -9.29
CA PRO A 289 -20.54 -10.88 -9.27
C PRO A 289 -20.36 -11.49 -7.86
N PRO A 290 -19.86 -12.73 -7.74
CA PRO A 290 -19.32 -13.17 -6.46
C PRO A 290 -18.24 -12.16 -6.05
N ALA A 291 -18.18 -11.82 -4.76
CA ALA A 291 -17.24 -10.83 -4.20
C ALA A 291 -15.89 -10.91 -4.91
N ALA A 292 -15.41 -9.77 -5.42
CA ALA A 292 -14.29 -9.69 -6.34
C ALA A 292 -13.03 -10.33 -5.72
N ARG A 293 -12.71 -11.56 -6.14
CA ARG A 293 -11.41 -12.18 -5.86
C ARG A 293 -10.36 -11.43 -6.66
N LEU A 294 -9.60 -10.58 -5.97
CA LEU A 294 -8.56 -9.76 -6.57
C LEU A 294 -7.47 -10.66 -7.19
N SER A 295 -7.03 -10.33 -8.40
CA SER A 295 -5.85 -10.99 -8.97
C SER A 295 -4.60 -10.57 -8.18
N GLN A 296 -3.51 -11.34 -8.27
CA GLN A 296 -2.21 -10.96 -7.68
C GLN A 296 -1.81 -9.52 -8.01
N LEU A 297 -2.14 -9.06 -9.22
CA LEU A 297 -1.93 -7.70 -9.69
C LEU A 297 -2.83 -6.70 -8.96
N ASP A 298 -4.11 -7.00 -8.75
CA ASP A 298 -5.04 -6.08 -8.07
C ASP A 298 -4.78 -5.97 -6.56
N VAL A 299 -4.36 -7.07 -5.92
CA VAL A 299 -3.93 -7.09 -4.52
C VAL A 299 -2.72 -6.18 -4.38
N VAL A 300 -1.62 -6.46 -5.10
CA VAL A 300 -0.39 -5.62 -5.10
C VAL A 300 -0.68 -4.17 -5.53
N ALA A 301 -1.59 -3.96 -6.50
CA ALA A 301 -1.95 -2.65 -6.99
C ALA A 301 -2.76 -1.81 -6.00
N GLN A 302 -3.63 -2.42 -5.19
CA GLN A 302 -4.33 -1.69 -4.13
C GLN A 302 -3.38 -1.10 -3.09
N TYR A 303 -2.26 -1.78 -2.78
CA TYR A 303 -1.23 -1.23 -1.87
C TYR A 303 -0.45 -0.09 -2.49
N ALA A 304 -0.13 -0.19 -3.79
CA ALA A 304 0.60 0.87 -4.49
C ALA A 304 -0.30 2.09 -4.77
N ARG A 305 -1.59 1.91 -5.08
CA ARG A 305 -2.55 2.99 -5.35
C ARG A 305 -2.84 3.92 -4.17
N ARG A 306 -2.84 3.40 -2.93
CA ARG A 306 -2.96 4.28 -1.75
C ARG A 306 -1.72 5.15 -1.54
N SER A 307 -0.55 4.74 -2.02
CA SER A 307 0.69 5.54 -1.97
C SER A 307 0.81 6.58 -3.10
N THR A 308 0.01 6.48 -4.17
CA THR A 308 0.15 7.29 -5.39
C THR A 308 -0.98 8.29 -5.63
N LEU A 309 -2.14 8.18 -4.96
CA LEU A 309 -3.29 9.06 -5.24
C LEU A 309 -3.20 10.50 -4.69
N THR A 310 -2.07 10.92 -4.13
CA THR A 310 -1.79 12.35 -3.86
C THR A 310 -0.80 12.99 -4.83
N SER A 311 -0.31 12.27 -5.85
CA SER A 311 0.53 12.90 -6.88
C SER A 311 -0.33 13.58 -7.95
N HIS A 312 -0.22 14.91 -8.00
CA HIS A 312 -0.79 15.83 -9.01
C HIS A 312 -2.28 16.16 -8.90
N ARG A 313 -2.69 16.78 -7.78
CA ARG A 313 -3.59 17.93 -7.90
C ARG A 313 -2.76 19.18 -7.91
N THR A 314 -2.68 19.81 -9.08
CA THR A 314 -2.43 21.25 -9.18
C THR A 314 -3.40 21.94 -8.22
N GLU A 315 -2.86 22.67 -7.25
CA GLU A 315 -3.63 23.44 -6.27
C GLU A 315 -4.62 24.34 -7.00
N VAL A 316 -5.91 24.02 -6.89
CA VAL A 316 -7.00 24.96 -7.06
C VAL A 316 -7.63 25.08 -5.68
N ALA A 317 -7.55 26.30 -5.14
CA ALA A 317 -8.30 26.94 -4.07
C ALA A 317 -8.97 26.06 -2.99
N ASP A 318 -8.56 26.32 -1.74
CA ASP A 318 -9.29 26.13 -0.48
C ASP A 318 -10.79 25.80 -0.62
N GLU A 319 -11.15 24.54 -0.35
CA GLU A 319 -12.48 24.21 0.18
C GLU A 319 -12.34 23.81 1.65
N LYS A 320 -12.72 24.74 2.53
CA LYS A 320 -13.01 24.47 3.95
C LYS A 320 -14.16 23.47 4.03
N VAL A 321 -13.86 22.22 4.36
CA VAL A 321 -14.88 21.26 4.81
C VAL A 321 -15.15 21.51 6.30
N PRO A 322 -16.38 21.82 6.72
CA PRO A 322 -16.71 21.97 8.14
C PRO A 322 -16.67 20.63 8.88
N PRO A 323 -16.41 20.63 10.20
CA PRO A 323 -16.40 19.41 11.01
C PRO A 323 -17.85 19.01 11.34
N GLU A 324 -18.39 18.00 10.67
CA GLU A 324 -19.63 17.36 11.12
C GLU A 324 -19.31 16.23 12.10
N PHE A 325 -19.61 16.51 13.37
CA PHE A 325 -19.77 15.53 14.42
C PHE A 325 -20.93 14.57 14.08
N ALA A 326 -20.63 13.28 13.95
CA ALA A 326 -21.64 12.24 14.14
C ALA A 326 -21.26 11.43 15.37
N ALA A 327 -21.97 11.71 16.46
CA ALA A 327 -22.01 10.87 17.64
C ALA A 327 -22.58 9.50 17.25
N ILE A 328 -21.80 8.44 17.40
CA ILE A 328 -22.32 7.09 17.48
C ILE A 328 -22.04 6.61 18.90
N ALA A 329 -23.15 6.30 19.57
CA ALA A 329 -23.23 5.95 20.97
C ALA A 329 -22.35 4.74 21.31
N LEU A 330 -21.73 4.84 22.49
CA LEU A 330 -21.17 3.75 23.26
C LEU A 330 -22.24 2.67 23.48
N GLU A 331 -21.98 1.45 23.01
CA GLU A 331 -22.51 0.26 23.64
C GLU A 331 -21.36 -0.73 23.91
N ASP A 332 -21.21 -1.02 25.21
CA ASP A 332 -20.35 -2.02 25.78
C ASP A 332 -20.54 -3.40 25.12
N ASN A 333 -19.46 -3.97 24.61
CA ASN A 333 -19.31 -5.43 24.55
C ASN A 333 -17.82 -5.80 24.62
N ALA A 334 -17.26 -5.59 25.82
CA ALA A 334 -16.10 -6.34 26.25
C ALA A 334 -16.52 -7.79 26.55
N LEU A 335 -15.69 -8.73 26.09
CA LEU A 335 -15.55 -10.09 26.62
C LEU A 335 -16.79 -11.00 26.47
N ARG A 336 -16.86 -11.75 25.37
CA ARG A 336 -17.31 -13.15 25.38
C ARG A 336 -16.92 -13.93 24.13
N ASP A 337 -16.13 -14.97 24.42
CA ASP A 337 -16.14 -16.31 23.84
C ASP A 337 -15.52 -16.64 22.47
N ARG A 338 -14.94 -17.84 22.48
CA ARG A 338 -14.16 -18.50 21.44
C ARG A 338 -15.07 -19.12 20.36
N SER A 339 -14.45 -19.47 19.24
CA SER A 339 -14.95 -20.37 18.18
C SER A 339 -16.19 -19.92 17.41
N SER A 340 -15.97 -19.06 16.42
CA SER A 340 -16.75 -19.10 15.18
C SER A 340 -15.85 -18.68 14.04
N ALA A 341 -15.77 -19.50 12.98
CA ALA A 341 -15.13 -19.12 11.73
C ALA A 341 -15.69 -17.76 11.28
N THR A 342 -14.86 -16.71 11.36
CA THR A 342 -15.25 -15.37 10.94
C THR A 342 -15.42 -15.39 9.43
N ALA A 343 -16.65 -15.15 8.97
CA ALA A 343 -16.95 -14.94 7.57
C ALA A 343 -16.03 -13.84 7.00
N PRO A 344 -15.59 -13.96 5.73
CA PRO A 344 -14.77 -12.93 5.10
C PRO A 344 -15.46 -11.57 5.18
N THR A 345 -14.77 -10.59 5.77
CA THR A 345 -15.23 -9.20 5.78
C THR A 345 -14.70 -8.48 4.56
N THR A 346 -15.59 -7.91 3.76
CA THR A 346 -15.24 -7.05 2.63
C THR A 346 -14.89 -5.67 3.17
N GLY A 347 -13.67 -5.19 2.92
CA GLY A 347 -13.28 -3.82 3.25
C GLY A 347 -14.02 -2.79 2.39
N ALA A 348 -13.97 -1.50 2.76
CA ALA A 348 -14.56 -0.40 2.00
C ALA A 348 -14.10 -0.34 0.52
N ASP A 349 -12.92 -0.92 0.24
CA ASP A 349 -12.30 -0.98 -1.09
C ASP A 349 -12.69 -2.25 -1.87
N GLY A 350 -13.62 -3.08 -1.37
CA GLY A 350 -14.05 -4.34 -1.98
C GLY A 350 -13.11 -5.54 -1.78
N THR A 351 -11.99 -5.36 -1.06
CA THR A 351 -11.00 -6.40 -0.75
C THR A 351 -11.52 -7.38 0.30
N GLU A 352 -11.45 -8.68 -0.01
CA GLU A 352 -11.71 -9.75 0.96
C GLU A 352 -10.56 -9.81 1.99
N ARG A 353 -10.87 -9.50 3.26
CA ARG A 353 -9.91 -9.58 4.37
C ARG A 353 -10.12 -10.89 5.13
N LEU A 354 -9.08 -11.73 5.18
CA LEU A 354 -9.09 -13.01 5.88
C LEU A 354 -8.20 -12.95 7.13
N ASP A 355 -8.66 -13.55 8.23
CA ASP A 355 -7.78 -13.82 9.38
C ASP A 355 -6.67 -14.79 8.95
N ALA A 356 -5.42 -14.32 9.01
CA ALA A 356 -4.30 -15.09 8.47
C ALA A 356 -4.09 -16.41 9.23
N VAL A 357 -4.23 -16.40 10.56
CA VAL A 357 -3.98 -17.60 11.38
C VAL A 357 -5.10 -18.62 11.19
N GLY A 358 -6.36 -18.19 11.32
CA GLY A 358 -7.52 -19.05 11.11
C GLY A 358 -7.50 -19.70 9.72
N ARG A 359 -7.22 -18.91 8.67
CA ARG A 359 -7.19 -19.42 7.29
C ARG A 359 -6.06 -20.40 7.02
N LEU A 360 -4.88 -20.21 7.61
CA LEU A 360 -3.79 -21.18 7.51
C LEU A 360 -4.11 -22.49 8.23
N ILE A 361 -4.82 -22.43 9.37
CA ILE A 361 -5.29 -23.64 10.08
C ILE A 361 -6.32 -24.39 9.23
N GLU A 362 -7.27 -23.70 8.60
CA GLU A 362 -8.22 -24.30 7.66
C GLU A 362 -7.50 -24.98 6.49
N TRP A 363 -6.60 -24.24 5.83
CA TRP A 363 -5.79 -24.76 4.73
C TRP A 363 -4.99 -26.00 5.14
N THR A 364 -4.48 -26.02 6.37
CA THR A 364 -3.69 -27.14 6.89
C THR A 364 -4.51 -28.43 6.99
N ILE A 365 -5.75 -28.34 7.45
CA ILE A 365 -6.61 -29.50 7.76
C ILE A 365 -7.40 -29.96 6.52
N ASP A 366 -7.61 -29.08 5.54
CA ASP A 366 -8.30 -29.42 4.29
C ASP A 366 -7.48 -30.39 3.42
N ALA A 367 -7.95 -31.63 3.25
CA ALA A 367 -7.26 -32.65 2.48
C ALA A 367 -7.17 -32.33 0.96
N GLU A 368 -8.08 -31.52 0.44
CA GLU A 368 -8.14 -31.14 -0.98
C GLU A 368 -7.31 -29.87 -1.27
N ALA A 369 -6.83 -29.19 -0.23
CA ALA A 369 -6.02 -28.00 -0.38
C ALA A 369 -4.63 -28.30 -0.96
N PRO A 370 -4.05 -27.40 -1.78
CA PRO A 370 -2.71 -27.58 -2.32
C PRO A 370 -1.66 -27.79 -1.22
N PRO A 371 -0.67 -28.67 -1.42
CA PRO A 371 0.30 -29.02 -0.39
C PRO A 371 1.28 -27.88 -0.05
N MET A 372 1.37 -26.85 -0.89
CA MET A 372 2.22 -25.70 -0.67
C MET A 372 1.42 -24.41 -0.44
N CYS A 373 1.86 -23.61 0.52
CA CYS A 373 1.39 -22.27 0.79
C CYS A 373 2.56 -21.28 0.77
N VAL A 374 2.42 -20.18 0.03
CA VAL A 374 3.40 -19.09 0.00
C VAL A 374 2.79 -17.83 0.61
N ILE A 375 3.42 -17.28 1.63
CA ILE A 375 3.04 -16.01 2.26
C ILE A 375 3.95 -14.91 1.73
N LEU A 376 3.34 -13.97 1.03
CA LEU A 376 3.98 -12.82 0.42
C LEU A 376 3.65 -11.55 1.20
N GLY A 377 4.63 -10.65 1.28
CA GLY A 377 4.39 -9.34 1.84
C GLY A 377 5.65 -8.52 1.90
N ASP A 378 5.48 -7.20 1.93
CA ASP A 378 6.58 -6.27 2.06
C ASP A 378 7.32 -6.43 3.40
N LEU A 379 8.44 -5.74 3.51
CA LEU A 379 9.16 -5.59 4.77
C LEU A 379 8.22 -5.01 5.83
N GLY A 380 8.18 -5.70 6.97
CA GLY A 380 7.43 -5.26 8.14
C GLY A 380 5.94 -5.57 8.15
N MET A 381 5.41 -6.29 7.14
CA MET A 381 4.00 -6.70 7.06
C MET A 381 3.62 -7.88 7.96
N GLY A 382 4.50 -8.29 8.88
CA GLY A 382 4.16 -9.30 9.89
C GLY A 382 4.25 -10.76 9.44
N LYS A 383 4.91 -11.11 8.33
CA LYS A 383 5.09 -12.51 7.86
C LYS A 383 5.59 -13.45 8.97
N THR A 384 6.71 -13.08 9.60
CA THR A 384 7.28 -13.79 10.76
C THR A 384 6.31 -13.88 11.94
N THR A 385 5.58 -12.80 12.22
CA THR A 385 4.58 -12.80 13.29
C THR A 385 3.46 -13.80 12.98
N THR A 386 2.99 -13.85 11.72
CA THR A 386 1.99 -14.81 11.25
C THR A 386 2.48 -16.24 11.41
N THR A 387 3.70 -16.58 10.98
CA THR A 387 4.23 -17.95 11.07
C THR A 387 4.39 -18.40 12.52
N LYS A 388 4.84 -17.51 13.42
CA LYS A 388 4.93 -17.81 14.85
C LYS A 388 3.56 -18.02 15.49
N LEU A 389 2.59 -17.12 15.24
CA LEU A 389 1.22 -17.26 15.76
C LEU A 389 0.51 -18.50 15.20
N PHE A 390 0.66 -18.78 13.91
CA PHE A 390 0.17 -19.99 13.27
C PHE A 390 0.76 -21.25 13.90
N THR A 391 2.09 -21.27 14.12
CA THR A 391 2.78 -22.40 14.77
C THR A 391 2.27 -22.62 16.18
N GLN A 392 2.12 -21.56 16.99
CA GLN A 392 1.57 -21.66 18.35
C GLN A 392 0.13 -22.19 18.36
N ALA A 393 -0.73 -21.66 17.49
CA ALA A 393 -2.13 -22.07 17.41
C ALA A 393 -2.28 -23.53 16.94
N LEU A 394 -1.46 -23.96 15.97
CA LEU A 394 -1.47 -25.33 15.48
C LEU A 394 -0.85 -26.32 16.49
N LEU A 395 0.19 -25.94 17.24
CA LEU A 395 0.72 -26.73 18.36
C LEU A 395 -0.35 -26.92 19.45
N ALA A 396 -1.05 -25.86 19.84
CA ALA A 396 -2.13 -25.96 20.82
C ALA A 396 -3.26 -26.89 20.36
N LYS A 397 -3.54 -26.91 19.04
CA LYS A 397 -4.50 -27.83 18.44
C LYS A 397 -3.98 -29.27 18.40
N HIS A 398 -2.69 -29.47 18.08
CA HIS A 398 -2.03 -30.77 18.10
C HIS A 398 -1.99 -31.39 19.51
N ASP A 399 -1.72 -30.57 20.52
CA ASP A 399 -1.72 -31.00 21.93
C ASP A 399 -3.13 -31.40 22.41
N ALA A 400 -4.18 -30.82 21.81
CA ALA A 400 -5.58 -31.15 22.11
C ALA A 400 -6.13 -32.33 21.27
N ASP A 401 -5.67 -32.47 20.03
CA ASP A 401 -6.09 -33.49 19.07
C ASP A 401 -4.87 -34.03 18.31
N ALA A 402 -4.49 -35.27 18.60
CA ALA A 402 -3.35 -35.94 18.00
C ALA A 402 -3.48 -36.16 16.48
N LEU A 403 -4.69 -36.03 15.91
CA LEU A 403 -4.92 -36.07 14.46
C LEU A 403 -4.57 -34.74 13.77
N ALA A 404 -4.53 -33.63 14.49
CA ALA A 404 -4.08 -32.36 13.93
C ALA A 404 -2.57 -32.46 13.61
N PRO A 405 -2.10 -31.86 12.50
CA PRO A 405 -0.72 -32.01 12.10
C PRO A 405 0.23 -31.20 12.98
N LEU A 406 1.44 -31.71 13.16
CA LEU A 406 2.50 -31.07 13.93
C LEU A 406 3.22 -30.00 13.09
N PRO A 407 3.25 -28.71 13.50
CA PRO A 407 4.06 -27.71 12.81
C PRO A 407 5.53 -27.85 13.17
N VAL A 408 6.39 -27.73 12.15
CA VAL A 408 7.85 -27.70 12.26
C VAL A 408 8.33 -26.36 11.71
N LEU A 409 8.67 -25.43 12.60
CA LEU A 409 9.09 -24.08 12.24
C LEU A 409 10.62 -23.99 12.16
N PHE A 410 11.11 -23.48 11.04
CA PHE A 410 12.51 -23.14 10.80
C PHE A 410 12.64 -21.67 10.40
N ASP A 411 13.57 -20.97 11.04
CA ASP A 411 13.86 -19.57 10.79
C ASP A 411 15.15 -19.42 9.98
N PHE A 412 15.09 -18.72 8.85
CA PHE A 412 16.25 -18.48 8.01
C PHE A 412 17.08 -17.24 8.39
N ARG A 413 16.63 -16.43 9.35
CA ARG A 413 17.29 -15.15 9.68
C ARG A 413 18.76 -15.30 10.06
N ASP A 414 19.09 -16.34 10.82
CA ASP A 414 20.46 -16.61 11.29
C ASP A 414 21.16 -17.73 10.50
N PHE A 415 20.62 -18.08 9.33
CA PHE A 415 21.13 -19.18 8.52
C PHE A 415 22.45 -18.82 7.81
N ASP A 416 23.51 -19.58 8.12
CA ASP A 416 24.82 -19.43 7.51
C ASP A 416 24.92 -20.18 6.17
N VAL A 417 24.81 -19.40 5.08
CA VAL A 417 24.91 -19.91 3.71
C VAL A 417 26.31 -20.43 3.39
N SER A 418 27.36 -19.93 4.05
CA SER A 418 28.73 -20.38 3.80
C SER A 418 28.98 -21.83 4.25
N ALA A 419 28.22 -22.30 5.25
CA ALA A 419 28.31 -23.65 5.80
C ALA A 419 27.68 -24.75 4.91
N LEU A 420 26.97 -24.38 3.83
CA LEU A 420 26.28 -25.32 2.93
C LEU A 420 27.22 -26.09 1.99
N GLY A 421 28.40 -25.55 1.69
CA GLY A 421 29.32 -26.11 0.70
C GLY A 421 28.78 -26.08 -0.75
N PRO A 422 29.52 -26.65 -1.72
CA PRO A 422 29.24 -26.48 -3.15
C PRO A 422 28.08 -27.33 -3.71
N ALA A 423 27.61 -28.34 -2.98
CA ALA A 423 26.55 -29.25 -3.40
C ALA A 423 25.57 -29.52 -2.23
N PRO A 424 24.76 -28.52 -1.85
CA PRO A 424 23.85 -28.66 -0.72
C PRO A 424 22.78 -29.72 -1.01
N ASN A 425 22.45 -30.50 0.01
CA ASN A 425 21.32 -31.42 0.01
C ASN A 425 20.36 -31.04 1.14
N LEU A 426 19.15 -31.57 1.09
CA LEU A 426 18.09 -31.20 2.02
C LEU A 426 18.38 -31.61 3.48
N GLU A 427 18.99 -32.77 3.70
CA GLU A 427 19.41 -33.22 5.04
C GLU A 427 20.36 -32.22 5.67
N ARG A 428 21.37 -31.76 4.92
CA ARG A 428 22.34 -30.78 5.40
C ARG A 428 21.73 -29.42 5.69
N ILE A 429 20.77 -28.98 4.88
CA ILE A 429 20.03 -27.73 5.13
C ILE A 429 19.29 -27.82 6.47
N LEU A 430 18.61 -28.94 6.72
CA LEU A 430 17.88 -29.17 7.97
C LEU A 430 18.82 -29.31 9.18
N ASP A 431 19.97 -29.99 9.03
CA ASP A 431 20.97 -30.08 10.09
C ASP A 431 21.44 -28.68 10.52
N LEU A 432 21.78 -27.82 9.54
CA LEU A 432 22.23 -26.45 9.82
C LEU A 432 21.15 -25.61 10.51
N LEU A 433 19.89 -25.75 10.11
CA LEU A 433 18.77 -25.05 10.74
C LEU A 433 18.52 -25.49 12.17
N VAL A 434 18.64 -26.79 12.44
CA VAL A 434 18.50 -27.34 13.78
C VAL A 434 19.68 -26.95 14.67
N ASP A 435 20.90 -26.91 14.10
CA ASP A 435 22.10 -26.46 14.79
C ASP A 435 22.01 -24.98 15.19
N SER A 436 21.42 -24.13 14.34
CA SER A 436 21.22 -22.70 14.64
C SER A 436 20.19 -22.41 15.74
N THR A 437 19.29 -23.33 16.07
CA THR A 437 18.28 -23.11 17.11
C THR A 437 18.80 -23.42 18.51
N ASP A 438 18.59 -22.50 19.46
CA ASP A 438 18.85 -22.71 20.89
C ASP A 438 17.77 -23.59 21.53
N SER A 439 17.90 -24.91 21.41
CA SER A 439 17.01 -25.88 22.05
C SER A 439 17.69 -26.66 23.19
N LEU A 440 16.93 -26.88 24.28
CA LEU A 440 17.37 -27.67 25.44
C LEU A 440 17.18 -29.17 25.14
N GLY A 441 18.22 -29.86 24.69
CA GLY A 441 18.22 -31.33 24.60
C GLY A 441 18.91 -31.92 23.39
N ALA A 442 18.66 -33.20 23.13
CA ALA A 442 19.15 -33.91 21.95
C ALA A 442 18.40 -33.42 20.70
N LYS A 443 19.15 -32.99 19.69
CA LYS A 443 18.63 -32.45 18.42
C LYS A 443 18.41 -33.57 17.39
N PRO A 444 17.28 -33.59 16.66
CA PRO A 444 17.05 -34.57 15.60
C PRO A 444 17.92 -34.26 14.37
N THR A 445 18.38 -35.28 13.66
CA THR A 445 19.13 -35.10 12.40
C THR A 445 18.19 -34.78 11.25
N GLY A 446 18.69 -34.10 10.22
CA GLY A 446 17.93 -33.76 9.00
C GLY A 446 17.24 -34.97 8.38
N ARG A 447 17.90 -36.14 8.39
CA ARG A 447 17.29 -37.41 7.97
C ARG A 447 16.09 -37.82 8.81
N GLN A 448 16.20 -37.77 10.15
CA GLN A 448 15.08 -38.10 11.05
C GLN A 448 13.90 -37.15 10.85
N ILE A 449 14.18 -35.88 10.55
CA ILE A 449 13.16 -34.86 10.27
C ILE A 449 12.44 -35.20 8.96
N LEU A 450 13.18 -35.47 7.88
CA LEU A 450 12.59 -35.84 6.59
C LEU A 450 11.75 -37.12 6.68
N GLU A 451 12.26 -38.16 7.33
CA GLU A 451 11.51 -39.40 7.53
C GLU A 451 10.22 -39.19 8.34
N THR A 452 10.21 -38.22 9.27
CA THR A 452 9.04 -37.86 10.07
C THR A 452 8.03 -37.02 9.28
N VAL A 453 8.50 -36.06 8.48
CA VAL A 453 7.65 -35.20 7.65
C VAL A 453 7.00 -35.99 6.51
N GLN A 454 7.78 -36.79 5.78
CA GLN A 454 7.32 -37.53 4.58
C GLN A 454 6.28 -38.61 4.89
N ARG A 455 6.07 -38.98 6.16
CA ARG A 455 4.98 -39.88 6.58
C ARG A 455 3.65 -39.18 6.82
N GLY A 456 3.62 -37.85 6.77
CA GLY A 456 2.42 -37.07 6.97
C GLY A 456 2.16 -36.68 8.43
N GLY A 457 1.07 -35.94 8.62
CA GLY A 457 0.68 -35.35 9.89
C GLY A 457 1.65 -34.26 10.36
N CYS A 458 2.35 -33.60 9.44
CA CYS A 458 3.30 -32.53 9.71
C CYS A 458 3.09 -31.35 8.74
N VAL A 459 3.29 -30.12 9.24
CA VAL A 459 3.38 -28.91 8.41
C VAL A 459 4.78 -28.32 8.58
N LEU A 460 5.54 -28.26 7.51
CA LEU A 460 6.87 -27.66 7.51
C LEU A 460 6.73 -26.17 7.21
N VAL A 461 7.30 -25.30 8.05
CA VAL A 461 7.21 -23.85 7.94
C VAL A 461 8.63 -23.29 7.85
N PHE A 462 8.98 -22.69 6.71
CA PHE A 462 10.22 -21.93 6.58
C PHE A 462 9.93 -20.44 6.54
N ASP A 463 10.45 -19.72 7.53
CA ASP A 463 10.31 -18.27 7.64
C ASP A 463 11.55 -17.54 7.11
N GLY A 464 11.36 -16.51 6.27
CA GLY A 464 12.44 -15.65 5.79
C GLY A 464 13.25 -16.20 4.61
N LEU A 465 12.62 -16.84 3.61
CA LEU A 465 13.34 -17.39 2.46
C LEU A 465 14.22 -16.33 1.76
N ASP A 466 13.78 -15.08 1.72
CA ASP A 466 14.53 -13.95 1.16
C ASP A 466 15.89 -13.71 1.84
N GLU A 467 16.04 -14.02 3.13
CA GLU A 467 17.28 -13.83 3.89
C GLU A 467 18.41 -14.80 3.43
N VAL A 468 18.03 -15.95 2.88
CA VAL A 468 18.98 -16.91 2.28
C VAL A 468 19.24 -16.55 0.83
N LEU A 469 18.18 -16.26 0.10
CA LEU A 469 18.25 -16.08 -1.34
C LEU A 469 19.02 -14.82 -1.75
N VAL A 470 19.12 -13.81 -0.87
CA VAL A 470 19.95 -12.59 -1.05
C VAL A 470 21.47 -12.86 -0.97
N LYS A 471 21.88 -14.07 -0.59
CA LYS A 471 23.28 -14.48 -0.50
C LYS A 471 23.67 -15.44 -1.64
N MET A 472 22.76 -15.68 -2.60
CA MET A 472 22.89 -16.70 -3.63
C MET A 472 22.58 -16.14 -5.03
N ASP A 473 23.24 -16.68 -6.04
CA ASP A 473 22.85 -16.37 -7.42
C ASP A 473 21.51 -17.02 -7.79
N ARG A 474 20.91 -16.61 -8.91
CA ARG A 474 19.59 -17.09 -9.35
C ARG A 474 19.53 -18.60 -9.59
N ALA A 475 20.60 -19.22 -10.09
CA ALA A 475 20.62 -20.66 -10.35
C ALA A 475 20.75 -21.45 -9.05
N GLN A 476 21.55 -20.96 -8.11
CA GLN A 476 21.69 -21.49 -6.75
C GLN A 476 20.38 -21.36 -5.96
N GLY A 477 19.75 -20.18 -5.99
CA GLY A 477 18.47 -19.92 -5.32
C GLY A 477 17.34 -20.80 -5.83
N ASN A 478 17.22 -20.98 -7.16
CA ASN A 478 16.24 -21.91 -7.73
C ASN A 478 16.45 -23.35 -7.24
N ARG A 479 17.71 -23.83 -7.23
CA ARG A 479 18.04 -25.18 -6.72
C ARG A 479 17.72 -25.30 -5.24
N PHE A 480 18.02 -24.28 -4.44
CA PHE A 480 17.75 -24.27 -3.00
C PHE A 480 16.25 -24.40 -2.73
N THR A 481 15.41 -23.59 -3.38
CA THR A 481 13.94 -23.69 -3.24
C THR A 481 13.39 -25.02 -3.73
N SER A 482 13.92 -25.58 -4.82
CA SER A 482 13.55 -26.93 -5.28
C SER A 482 13.93 -28.03 -4.28
N LEU A 483 15.03 -27.87 -3.53
CA LEU A 483 15.38 -28.82 -2.47
C LEU A 483 14.38 -28.78 -1.31
N LEU A 484 13.91 -27.59 -0.90
CA LEU A 484 12.91 -27.46 0.16
C LEU A 484 11.59 -28.18 -0.19
N TRP A 485 11.18 -28.15 -1.46
CA TRP A 485 10.01 -28.89 -1.93
C TRP A 485 10.13 -30.41 -1.72
N ARG A 486 11.33 -30.97 -1.92
CA ARG A 486 11.57 -32.41 -1.75
C ARG A 486 11.33 -32.89 -0.31
N ALA A 487 11.20 -31.98 0.66
CA ALA A 487 10.85 -32.30 2.04
C ALA A 487 9.46 -32.92 2.18
N ILE A 488 8.52 -32.57 1.30
CA ILE A 488 7.12 -33.03 1.35
C ILE A 488 6.80 -34.07 0.27
N THR A 489 7.76 -34.45 -0.57
CA THR A 489 7.59 -35.52 -1.56
C THR A 489 7.58 -36.89 -0.88
N PRO A 490 6.59 -37.77 -1.15
CA PRO A 490 6.54 -39.10 -0.55
C PRO A 490 7.75 -39.96 -0.92
N LEU A 491 8.17 -40.83 0.01
CA LEU A 491 9.24 -41.81 -0.24
C LEU A 491 8.79 -42.85 -1.29
N PRO A 492 9.66 -43.26 -2.23
CA PRO A 492 9.35 -44.31 -3.19
C PRO A 492 8.99 -45.62 -2.47
N GLY A 493 7.77 -46.14 -2.71
CA GLY A 493 7.28 -47.40 -2.12
C GLY A 493 6.55 -47.26 -0.78
N ALA A 494 6.34 -46.05 -0.26
CA ALA A 494 5.44 -45.82 0.86
C ALA A 494 4.00 -45.71 0.35
N GLU A 495 3.11 -46.65 0.73
CA GLU A 495 1.68 -46.48 0.46
C GLU A 495 1.12 -45.35 1.34
N PRO A 496 0.35 -44.41 0.75
CA PRO A 496 -0.28 -43.34 1.52
C PRO A 496 -1.29 -43.93 2.49
N ARG A 497 -1.06 -43.72 3.78
CA ARG A 497 -2.00 -44.06 4.84
C ARG A 497 -3.23 -43.15 4.73
N THR A 498 -4.42 -43.74 4.56
CA THR A 498 -5.68 -43.01 4.41
C THR A 498 -6.13 -42.29 5.69
N ASP A 499 -5.53 -42.61 6.82
CA ASP A 499 -5.80 -42.07 8.15
C ASP A 499 -4.92 -40.87 8.55
N VAL A 500 -3.94 -40.48 7.70
CA VAL A 500 -2.96 -39.42 8.03
C VAL A 500 -2.96 -38.32 6.96
N LEU A 501 -3.05 -37.06 7.40
CA LEU A 501 -2.95 -35.90 6.50
C LEU A 501 -1.59 -35.87 5.77
N LEU A 502 -1.60 -35.57 4.47
CA LEU A 502 -0.37 -35.39 3.70
C LEU A 502 0.47 -34.24 4.26
N PRO A 503 1.82 -34.32 4.14
CA PRO A 503 2.69 -33.25 4.59
C PRO A 503 2.46 -31.99 3.76
N LYS A 504 2.45 -30.84 4.44
CA LYS A 504 2.28 -29.53 3.82
C LYS A 504 3.48 -28.62 4.10
N LEU A 505 3.70 -27.65 3.22
CA LEU A 505 4.82 -26.72 3.24
C LEU A 505 4.33 -25.27 3.23
N VAL A 506 4.79 -24.46 4.18
CA VAL A 506 4.61 -23.01 4.21
C VAL A 506 5.96 -22.34 3.97
N LEU A 507 6.01 -21.45 2.99
CA LEU A 507 7.17 -20.60 2.71
C LEU A 507 6.78 -19.13 2.88
N THR A 508 7.62 -18.34 3.55
CA THR A 508 7.47 -16.88 3.55
C THR A 508 8.57 -16.24 2.72
N CYS A 509 8.23 -15.20 1.95
CA CYS A 509 9.20 -14.47 1.15
C CYS A 509 8.79 -13.00 0.98
N ARG A 510 9.75 -12.08 0.93
CA ARG A 510 9.51 -10.70 0.48
C ARG A 510 9.16 -10.66 -1.00
N THR A 511 8.13 -9.90 -1.35
CA THR A 511 7.75 -9.55 -2.74
C THR A 511 8.91 -8.95 -3.54
N HIS A 512 9.79 -8.18 -2.89
CA HIS A 512 10.88 -7.40 -3.51
C HIS A 512 12.17 -8.19 -3.81
N TYR A 513 12.29 -9.43 -3.35
CA TYR A 513 13.44 -10.26 -3.69
C TYR A 513 13.54 -10.45 -5.22
N PHE A 514 12.39 -10.62 -5.87
CA PHE A 514 12.29 -10.81 -7.32
C PHE A 514 12.49 -9.49 -8.07
N ARG A 515 13.17 -9.53 -9.23
CA ARG A 515 13.48 -8.33 -10.02
C ARG A 515 12.26 -7.72 -10.70
N ASP A 516 11.36 -8.58 -11.16
CA ASP A 516 10.13 -8.22 -11.88
C ASP A 516 9.02 -9.24 -11.59
N LEU A 517 7.78 -8.94 -11.99
CA LEU A 517 6.60 -9.77 -11.71
C LEU A 517 6.70 -11.12 -12.42
N ARG A 518 7.41 -11.15 -13.55
CA ARG A 518 7.70 -12.35 -14.33
C ARG A 518 8.76 -13.23 -13.66
N ASP A 519 9.70 -12.66 -12.93
CA ASP A 519 10.67 -13.35 -12.07
C ASP A 519 9.95 -13.93 -10.87
N GLN A 520 9.03 -13.18 -10.23
CA GLN A 520 8.24 -13.68 -9.11
C GLN A 520 7.32 -14.83 -9.52
N LEU A 521 6.57 -14.65 -10.61
CA LEU A 521 5.72 -15.70 -11.17
C LEU A 521 6.60 -16.85 -11.66
N GLY A 522 7.59 -16.60 -12.51
CA GLY A 522 8.49 -17.61 -13.08
C GLY A 522 9.38 -18.35 -12.08
N TYR A 523 9.64 -17.80 -10.89
CA TYR A 523 10.38 -18.48 -9.83
C TYR A 523 9.59 -19.65 -9.25
N PHE A 524 8.27 -19.46 -9.06
CA PHE A 524 7.37 -20.49 -8.53
C PHE A 524 6.56 -21.23 -9.61
N THR A 525 6.30 -20.60 -10.77
CA THR A 525 5.49 -21.12 -11.89
C THR A 525 6.29 -21.43 -13.16
N GLY A 526 7.59 -21.10 -13.19
CA GLY A 526 8.42 -21.35 -14.37
C GLY A 526 8.65 -22.84 -14.57
N ARG A 527 8.57 -23.30 -15.83
CA ARG A 527 8.93 -24.66 -16.28
C ARG A 527 10.43 -24.96 -16.06
N SER A 528 10.87 -24.99 -14.82
CA SER A 528 12.19 -25.46 -14.40
C SER A 528 12.16 -26.98 -14.29
N ARG A 529 12.03 -27.70 -15.41
CA ARG A 529 12.30 -29.15 -15.61
C ARG A 529 11.78 -30.20 -14.58
N GLU A 530 10.99 -29.81 -13.56
CA GLU A 530 10.51 -30.67 -12.46
C GLU A 530 8.99 -30.52 -12.17
N GLY A 531 8.20 -29.99 -13.11
CA GLY A 531 6.75 -30.29 -13.17
C GLY A 531 5.78 -29.53 -12.25
N ILE A 532 6.19 -28.46 -11.56
CA ILE A 532 5.30 -27.65 -10.69
C ILE A 532 4.25 -26.88 -11.52
N ARG A 533 2.97 -26.97 -11.13
CA ARG A 533 1.82 -26.29 -11.75
C ARG A 533 1.19 -25.28 -10.81
N ALA A 534 0.46 -24.31 -11.36
CA ALA A 534 -0.26 -23.29 -10.59
C ALA A 534 -1.33 -23.85 -9.61
N GLN A 535 -1.74 -25.10 -9.81
CA GLN A 535 -2.68 -25.83 -8.93
C GLN A 535 -2.00 -26.47 -7.71
N ASP A 536 -0.66 -26.54 -7.68
CA ASP A 536 0.10 -27.25 -6.64
C ASP A 536 0.46 -26.34 -5.45
N TYR A 537 0.12 -25.05 -5.50
CA TYR A 537 0.34 -24.10 -4.41
C TYR A 537 -0.77 -23.06 -4.28
N VAL A 538 -0.96 -22.53 -3.07
CA VAL A 538 -1.76 -21.34 -2.78
C VAL A 538 -0.83 -20.20 -2.36
N ALA A 539 -1.13 -18.97 -2.77
CA ALA A 539 -0.41 -17.79 -2.32
C ALA A 539 -1.33 -16.86 -1.54
N PHE A 540 -0.81 -16.26 -0.47
CA PHE A 540 -1.48 -15.23 0.32
C PHE A 540 -0.61 -13.98 0.38
N ALA A 541 -1.22 -12.81 0.32
CA ALA A 541 -0.55 -11.53 0.50
C ALA A 541 -0.99 -10.89 1.82
N MET A 542 -0.03 -10.47 2.63
CA MET A 542 -0.27 -9.78 3.90
C MET A 542 -0.89 -8.41 3.68
N LEU A 543 -1.99 -8.11 4.38
CA LEU A 543 -2.69 -6.82 4.36
C LEU A 543 -2.11 -5.83 5.38
N PRO A 544 -2.23 -4.51 5.15
CA PRO A 544 -1.83 -3.52 6.13
C PRO A 544 -2.83 -3.56 7.28
N PHE A 545 -2.37 -3.20 8.47
CA PHE A 545 -3.25 -3.08 9.63
C PHE A 545 -4.39 -2.10 9.36
N SER A 546 -5.60 -2.53 9.68
CA SER A 546 -6.75 -1.65 9.81
C SER A 546 -6.56 -0.70 11.00
N GLU A 547 -7.34 0.37 11.04
CA GLU A 547 -7.37 1.26 12.20
C GLU A 547 -7.70 0.51 13.50
N ASP A 548 -8.61 -0.47 13.43
CA ASP A 548 -8.96 -1.32 14.57
C ASP A 548 -7.81 -2.20 15.03
N GLN A 549 -6.99 -2.72 14.10
CA GLN A 549 -5.77 -3.46 14.44
C GLN A 549 -4.73 -2.54 15.10
N ILE A 550 -4.56 -1.30 14.61
CA ILE A 550 -3.66 -0.31 15.20
C ILE A 550 -4.11 0.04 16.63
N ARG A 551 -5.39 0.36 16.82
CA ARG A 551 -5.98 0.67 18.15
C ARG A 551 -5.79 -0.47 19.13
N ARG A 552 -6.09 -1.72 18.72
CA ARG A 552 -5.89 -2.90 19.55
C ARG A 552 -4.41 -3.13 19.89
N TYR A 553 -3.52 -2.90 18.93
CA TYR A 553 -2.08 -3.02 19.16
C TYR A 553 -1.58 -2.01 20.19
N LEU A 554 -1.96 -0.73 20.05
CA LEU A 554 -1.58 0.32 21.00
C LEU A 554 -2.14 0.03 22.40
N ALA A 555 -3.43 -0.35 22.51
CA ALA A 555 -4.06 -0.69 23.78
C ALA A 555 -3.37 -1.88 24.49
N ALA A 556 -2.91 -2.87 23.72
CA ALA A 556 -2.29 -4.07 24.26
C ALA A 556 -0.83 -3.88 24.68
N ASN A 557 -0.11 -2.94 24.07
CA ASN A 557 1.33 -2.74 24.26
C ASN A 557 1.70 -1.45 25.02
N LEU A 558 0.76 -0.51 25.17
CA LEU A 558 0.91 0.71 25.97
C LEU A 558 -0.19 0.78 27.05
N PRO A 559 -0.16 -0.11 28.06
CA PRO A 559 -1.20 -0.15 29.09
C PRO A 559 -1.22 1.15 29.90
N GLY A 560 -2.35 1.86 29.87
CA GLY A 560 -2.55 3.13 30.58
C GLY A 560 -2.42 4.38 29.71
N ALA A 561 -1.97 4.25 28.45
CA ALA A 561 -1.99 5.35 27.49
C ALA A 561 -3.40 5.57 26.91
N ASP A 562 -3.73 6.83 26.59
CA ASP A 562 -4.99 7.16 25.93
C ASP A 562 -4.86 6.88 24.43
N VAL A 563 -5.41 5.74 24.00
CA VAL A 563 -5.38 5.29 22.61
C VAL A 563 -6.01 6.31 21.66
N ASN A 564 -7.05 7.03 22.07
CA ASN A 564 -7.68 8.04 21.20
C ASN A 564 -6.71 9.20 20.99
N ARG A 565 -6.08 9.69 22.05
CA ARG A 565 -5.07 10.75 21.96
C ARG A 565 -3.85 10.35 21.13
N LEU A 566 -3.41 9.09 21.23
CA LEU A 566 -2.34 8.56 20.39
C LEU A 566 -2.77 8.49 18.92
N MET A 567 -3.99 8.05 18.64
CA MET A 567 -4.54 8.05 17.28
C MET A 567 -4.68 9.47 16.72
N ASP A 568 -5.08 10.44 17.53
CA ASP A 568 -5.12 11.86 17.16
C ASP A 568 -3.72 12.40 16.86
N THR A 569 -2.73 12.01 17.66
CA THR A 569 -1.32 12.37 17.43
C THR A 569 -0.79 11.77 16.12
N ILE A 570 -1.11 10.50 15.86
CA ILE A 570 -0.77 9.81 14.61
C ILE A 570 -1.47 10.47 13.41
N ALA A 571 -2.71 10.94 13.57
CA ALA A 571 -3.46 11.64 12.53
C ALA A 571 -2.96 13.08 12.30
N ALA A 572 -2.47 13.75 13.36
CA ALA A 572 -1.97 15.13 13.30
C ALA A 572 -0.60 15.22 12.60
N VAL A 573 0.21 14.17 12.64
CA VAL A 573 1.49 14.11 11.91
C VAL A 573 1.25 13.60 10.50
N HIS A 574 1.54 14.45 9.50
CA HIS A 574 1.36 14.13 8.09
C HIS A 574 2.03 12.79 7.74
N ASN A 575 1.30 11.92 7.01
CA ASN A 575 1.75 10.60 6.55
C ASN A 575 2.08 9.56 7.65
N LEU A 576 1.96 9.88 8.95
CA LEU A 576 2.28 8.95 10.03
C LEU A 576 1.23 7.84 10.18
N ARG A 577 -0.04 8.14 9.87
CA ARG A 577 -1.13 7.15 9.83
C ARG A 577 -0.88 6.04 8.83
N ASP A 578 -0.34 6.35 7.65
CA ASP A 578 -0.04 5.35 6.63
C ASP A 578 1.19 4.50 6.99
N LEU A 579 2.17 5.09 7.67
CA LEU A 579 3.29 4.34 8.26
C LEU A 579 2.81 3.37 9.34
N ALA A 580 1.89 3.80 10.21
CA ALA A 580 1.33 2.99 11.30
C ALA A 580 0.52 1.77 10.82
N GLN A 581 0.10 1.72 9.56
CA GLN A 581 -0.54 0.53 8.98
C GLN A 581 0.43 -0.64 8.80
N ARG A 582 1.75 -0.41 8.85
CA ARG A 582 2.76 -1.48 8.76
C ARG A 582 3.11 -1.97 10.18
N PRO A 583 2.87 -3.25 10.54
CA PRO A 583 3.08 -3.78 11.89
C PRO A 583 4.45 -3.48 12.49
N LEU A 584 5.52 -3.64 11.69
CA LEU A 584 6.88 -3.33 12.13
C LEU A 584 7.03 -1.84 12.44
N LEU A 585 6.53 -0.96 11.58
CA LEU A 585 6.72 0.48 11.79
C LEU A 585 5.85 0.96 12.95
N LEU A 586 4.66 0.40 13.12
CA LEU A 586 3.83 0.62 14.31
C LEU A 586 4.54 0.18 15.59
N ARG A 587 5.27 -0.95 15.55
CA ARG A 587 6.10 -1.39 16.68
C ARG A 587 7.18 -0.37 17.02
N LEU A 588 7.96 0.07 16.03
CA LEU A 588 8.99 1.09 16.22
C LEU A 588 8.37 2.40 16.75
N LEU A 589 7.25 2.82 16.18
CA LEU A 589 6.49 3.99 16.61
C LEU A 589 5.96 3.85 18.04
N SER A 590 5.47 2.68 18.45
CA SER A 590 4.93 2.48 19.80
C SER A 590 5.99 2.64 20.89
N GLY A 591 7.22 2.19 20.63
CA GLY A 591 8.35 2.42 21.54
C GLY A 591 8.67 3.90 21.68
N GLN A 592 8.61 4.65 20.57
CA GLN A 592 8.85 6.10 20.57
C GLN A 592 7.69 6.90 21.15
N LEU A 593 6.44 6.49 20.92
CA LEU A 593 5.24 7.18 21.41
C LEU A 593 5.21 7.22 22.95
N ALA A 594 5.73 6.20 23.62
CA ALA A 594 5.90 6.21 25.08
C ALA A 594 6.90 7.30 25.53
N GLU A 595 8.02 7.46 24.82
CA GLU A 595 9.00 8.52 25.08
C GLU A 595 8.44 9.91 24.72
N VAL A 596 7.64 9.99 23.65
CA VAL A 596 6.95 11.20 23.21
C VAL A 596 5.93 11.64 24.26
N GLU A 597 5.12 10.73 24.79
CA GLU A 597 4.18 11.04 25.89
C GLU A 597 4.94 11.49 27.14
N ALA A 598 6.03 10.80 27.50
CA ALA A 598 6.87 11.22 28.63
C ALA A 598 7.52 12.60 28.39
N ALA A 599 7.92 12.90 27.15
CA ALA A 599 8.47 14.20 26.76
C ALA A 599 7.41 15.30 26.82
N ILE A 600 6.21 15.06 26.26
CA ILE A 600 5.06 15.97 26.31
C ILE A 600 4.63 16.20 27.77
N ALA A 601 4.56 15.16 28.60
CA ALA A 601 4.25 15.26 30.02
C ALA A 601 5.32 16.06 30.79
N ALA A 602 6.58 15.98 30.37
CA ALA A 602 7.69 16.78 30.88
C ALA A 602 7.77 18.19 30.26
N GLY A 603 6.83 18.58 29.40
CA GLY A 603 6.80 19.90 28.74
C GLY A 603 7.82 20.08 27.62
N ARG A 604 8.44 19.00 27.12
CA ARG A 604 9.33 19.04 25.95
C ARG A 604 8.51 18.98 24.66
N ALA A 605 8.81 19.86 23.72
CA ALA A 605 8.25 19.80 22.38
C ALA A 605 8.89 18.64 21.61
N VAL A 606 8.06 17.72 21.11
CA VAL A 606 8.50 16.63 20.23
C VAL A 606 8.09 16.98 18.81
N THR A 607 9.04 16.93 17.88
CA THR A 607 8.77 17.28 16.48
C THR A 607 8.69 16.02 15.61
N ALA A 608 8.14 16.17 14.41
CA ALA A 608 8.12 15.07 13.44
C ALA A 608 9.54 14.56 13.16
N LEU A 609 10.53 15.45 13.10
CA LEU A 609 11.93 15.07 12.90
C LEU A 609 12.45 14.08 13.94
N ASP A 610 12.08 14.22 15.23
CA ASP A 610 12.49 13.28 16.29
C ASP A 610 11.98 11.86 16.03
N LEU A 611 10.72 11.76 15.60
CA LEU A 611 10.08 10.50 15.28
C LEU A 611 10.75 9.81 14.09
N TYR A 612 11.07 10.57 13.03
CA TYR A 612 11.72 10.02 11.84
C TYR A 612 13.20 9.68 12.08
N ASP A 613 13.95 10.48 12.84
CA ASP A 613 15.35 10.17 13.20
C ASP A 613 15.44 8.88 14.02
N GLY A 614 14.59 8.74 15.04
CA GLY A 614 14.56 7.53 15.87
C GLY A 614 14.12 6.29 15.10
N PHE A 615 13.10 6.43 14.27
CA PHE A 615 12.64 5.38 13.37
C PHE A 615 13.72 4.89 12.39
N VAL A 616 14.42 5.81 11.72
CA VAL A 616 15.48 5.48 10.76
C VAL A 616 16.64 4.79 11.46
N TRP A 617 17.00 5.24 12.67
CA TRP A 617 18.06 4.62 13.46
C TRP A 617 17.70 3.20 13.89
N GLN A 618 16.52 2.96 14.46
CA GLN A 618 16.09 1.62 14.88
C GLN A 618 16.02 0.63 13.71
N TRP A 619 15.62 1.10 12.53
CA TRP A 619 15.57 0.25 11.34
C TRP A 619 17.00 -0.14 10.91
N LEU A 620 17.92 0.83 10.84
CA LEU A 620 19.32 0.57 10.47
C LEU A 620 20.05 -0.32 11.49
N ASP A 621 19.82 -0.10 12.79
CA ASP A 621 20.41 -0.89 13.89
C ASP A 621 19.98 -2.36 13.83
N ARG A 622 18.70 -2.62 13.53
CA ARG A 622 18.19 -4.00 13.36
C ARG A 622 18.82 -4.73 12.17
N ASP A 623 19.20 -3.98 11.15
CA ASP A 623 19.75 -4.49 9.90
C ASP A 623 21.30 -4.56 9.95
N ASP A 624 21.91 -4.12 11.05
CA ASP A 624 23.35 -4.21 11.29
C ASP A 624 23.81 -5.68 11.43
N GLY A 625 24.98 -5.99 10.85
CA GLY A 625 25.55 -7.35 10.80
C GLY A 625 24.87 -8.35 9.86
N LYS A 626 23.64 -8.10 9.38
CA LYS A 626 22.92 -8.97 8.41
C LYS A 626 23.25 -8.67 6.96
N HIS A 627 23.75 -7.47 6.72
CA HIS A 627 23.92 -6.88 5.40
C HIS A 627 25.35 -6.39 5.21
N THR A 628 25.71 -6.17 3.95
CA THR A 628 27.09 -5.86 3.57
C THR A 628 27.43 -4.37 3.67
N LEU A 629 26.45 -3.48 3.44
CA LEU A 629 26.61 -2.04 3.49
C LEU A 629 26.49 -1.54 4.93
N LEU A 630 27.45 -0.72 5.36
CA LEU A 630 27.47 -0.16 6.71
C LEU A 630 26.27 0.79 6.94
N PRO A 631 25.67 0.81 8.16
CA PRO A 631 24.52 1.66 8.48
C PRO A 631 24.71 3.15 8.12
N ASP A 632 25.87 3.73 8.43
CA ASP A 632 26.17 5.14 8.15
C ASP A 632 26.23 5.43 6.64
N HIS A 633 26.83 4.53 5.87
CA HIS A 633 26.88 4.63 4.42
C HIS A 633 25.47 4.49 3.81
N LYS A 634 24.64 3.58 4.34
CA LYS A 634 23.23 3.43 3.92
C LYS A 634 22.45 4.73 4.12
N LYS A 635 22.62 5.41 5.26
CA LYS A 635 21.94 6.69 5.52
C LYS A 635 22.27 7.74 4.46
N ILE A 636 23.56 7.92 4.16
CA ILE A 636 24.02 8.91 3.16
C ILE A 636 23.55 8.51 1.76
N LEU A 637 23.62 7.22 1.41
CA LEU A 637 23.10 6.71 0.13
C LEU A 637 21.61 7.04 -0.02
N MET A 638 20.81 6.92 1.04
CA MET A 638 19.38 7.23 0.97
C MET A 638 19.08 8.71 0.81
N GLU A 639 19.84 9.58 1.47
CA GLU A 639 19.79 11.03 1.25
C GLU A 639 20.07 11.33 -0.24
N ARG A 640 21.16 10.80 -0.80
CA ARG A 640 21.53 11.02 -2.21
C ARG A 640 20.54 10.41 -3.19
N LEU A 641 19.98 9.23 -2.89
CA LEU A 641 18.97 8.58 -3.73
C LEU A 641 17.70 9.42 -3.79
N ALA A 642 17.23 9.93 -2.64
CA ALA A 642 16.05 10.79 -2.58
C ALA A 642 16.24 12.05 -3.44
N GLY A 643 17.41 12.69 -3.33
CA GLY A 643 17.79 13.83 -4.19
C GLY A 643 17.79 13.48 -5.67
N ALA A 644 18.43 12.38 -6.05
CA ALA A 644 18.57 11.98 -7.45
C ALA A 644 17.23 11.57 -8.09
N MET A 645 16.37 10.86 -7.36
CA MET A 645 15.02 10.50 -7.81
C MET A 645 14.12 11.74 -7.94
N TRP A 646 14.21 12.68 -6.99
CA TRP A 646 13.44 13.92 -7.04
C TRP A 646 13.86 14.80 -8.24
N ALA A 647 15.16 14.93 -8.47
CA ALA A 647 15.71 15.66 -9.61
C ALA A 647 15.30 15.05 -10.96
N SER A 648 15.17 13.72 -11.05
CA SER A 648 14.70 13.08 -12.27
C SER A 648 13.18 13.18 -12.48
N GLY A 649 12.42 13.63 -11.48
CA GLY A 649 10.95 13.62 -11.49
C GLY A 649 10.33 12.22 -11.46
N GLU A 650 11.13 11.18 -11.19
CA GLU A 650 10.66 9.79 -11.20
C GLU A 650 10.52 9.31 -9.75
N SER A 651 9.33 8.83 -9.40
CA SER A 651 9.08 8.30 -8.05
C SER A 651 9.65 6.88 -7.85
N ARG A 652 9.97 6.18 -8.93
CA ARG A 652 10.48 4.81 -8.96
C ARG A 652 11.46 4.62 -10.13
N TRP A 653 12.51 3.84 -9.92
CA TRP A 653 13.51 3.51 -10.94
C TRP A 653 13.59 2.00 -11.18
N PRO A 654 13.74 1.53 -12.43
CA PRO A 654 13.92 0.10 -12.70
C PRO A 654 15.24 -0.42 -12.08
N ALA A 655 15.29 -1.72 -11.75
CA ALA A 655 16.46 -2.34 -11.10
C ALA A 655 17.81 -1.97 -11.74
N PRO A 656 18.01 -2.04 -13.07
CA PRO A 656 19.30 -1.68 -13.68
C PRO A 656 19.74 -0.24 -13.42
N LYS A 657 18.78 0.70 -13.33
CA LYS A 657 19.05 2.12 -13.13
C LYS A 657 19.51 2.38 -11.69
N ILE A 658 18.81 1.83 -10.70
CA ILE A 658 19.17 2.00 -9.29
C ILE A 658 20.47 1.26 -8.95
N GLU A 659 20.69 0.06 -9.51
CA GLU A 659 21.94 -0.69 -9.35
C GLU A 659 23.13 0.06 -9.98
N GLY A 660 22.96 0.61 -11.18
CA GLY A 660 23.98 1.42 -11.83
C GLY A 660 24.23 2.77 -11.14
N TRP A 661 23.22 3.33 -10.47
CA TRP A 661 23.38 4.51 -9.62
C TRP A 661 24.20 4.18 -8.37
N LEU A 662 23.86 3.10 -7.64
CA LEU A 662 24.59 2.67 -6.43
C LEU A 662 26.08 2.48 -6.70
N LEU A 663 26.43 1.80 -7.78
CA LEU A 663 27.82 1.55 -8.12
C LEU A 663 28.60 2.83 -8.45
N ARG A 664 27.93 3.84 -9.02
CA ARG A 664 28.54 5.15 -9.28
C ARG A 664 28.77 5.93 -7.98
N GLU A 665 27.81 5.91 -7.06
CA GLU A 665 27.97 6.53 -5.73
C GLU A 665 29.05 5.86 -4.90
N MET A 666 29.11 4.53 -4.89
CA MET A 666 30.19 3.78 -4.23
C MET A 666 31.57 4.04 -4.85
N ALA A 667 31.62 4.42 -6.13
CA ALA A 667 32.85 4.75 -6.83
C ALA A 667 33.30 6.20 -6.61
N SER A 668 32.37 7.12 -6.32
CA SER A 668 32.69 8.53 -6.06
C SER A 668 33.27 8.77 -4.67
N GLU A 669 33.16 7.79 -3.74
CA GLU A 669 33.71 7.84 -2.38
C GLU A 669 34.77 6.74 -2.16
N PRO A 670 36.04 6.95 -2.56
CA PRO A 670 37.09 5.95 -2.43
C PRO A 670 37.35 5.51 -0.98
N GLU A 671 37.14 6.41 -0.01
CA GLU A 671 37.32 6.12 1.41
C GLU A 671 36.31 5.09 1.92
N TRP A 672 35.08 5.09 1.39
CA TRP A 672 34.08 4.08 1.76
C TRP A 672 34.52 2.69 1.37
N GLN A 673 35.25 2.55 0.26
CA GLN A 673 35.75 1.25 -0.20
C GLN A 673 36.77 0.63 0.75
N LEU A 674 37.49 1.45 1.53
CA LEU A 674 38.43 0.97 2.55
C LEU A 674 37.72 0.33 3.75
N ALA A 675 36.46 0.69 3.98
CA ALA A 675 35.66 0.14 5.07
C ALA A 675 35.11 -1.27 4.77
N TYR A 676 35.22 -1.74 3.52
CA TYR A 676 34.77 -3.06 3.10
C TYR A 676 35.95 -3.97 2.79
N SER A 677 35.99 -5.15 3.43
CA SER A 677 37.11 -6.10 3.30
C SER A 677 37.25 -6.68 1.89
N THR A 678 36.19 -6.70 1.08
CA THR A 678 36.19 -7.18 -0.31
C THR A 678 35.12 -6.45 -1.14
N ARG A 679 35.43 -6.10 -2.39
CA ARG A 679 34.47 -5.46 -3.31
C ARG A 679 33.48 -6.50 -3.82
N LEU A 680 32.21 -6.39 -3.39
CA LEU A 680 31.13 -7.34 -3.73
C LEU A 680 29.94 -6.61 -4.38
N PRO A 681 30.05 -6.17 -5.64
CA PRO A 681 29.04 -5.33 -6.31
C PRO A 681 27.66 -5.96 -6.37
N ASP A 682 27.58 -7.28 -6.55
CA ASP A 682 26.31 -7.98 -6.67
C ASP A 682 25.59 -8.08 -5.31
N LEU A 683 26.33 -8.27 -4.22
CA LEU A 683 25.77 -8.23 -2.87
C LEU A 683 25.30 -6.84 -2.49
N TRP A 684 26.04 -5.77 -2.85
CA TRP A 684 25.59 -4.40 -2.59
C TRP A 684 24.27 -4.05 -3.31
N LYS A 685 24.12 -4.52 -4.56
CA LYS A 685 22.86 -4.34 -5.32
C LYS A 685 21.70 -5.05 -4.63
N GLU A 686 21.94 -6.27 -4.17
CA GLU A 686 20.94 -7.06 -3.46
C GLU A 686 20.58 -6.46 -2.10
N ASP A 687 21.57 -6.00 -1.34
CA ASP A 687 21.41 -5.30 -0.07
C ASP A 687 20.54 -4.02 -0.22
N LEU A 688 20.83 -3.21 -1.26
CA LEU A 688 20.03 -2.03 -1.55
C LEU A 688 18.55 -2.37 -1.85
N ARG A 689 18.31 -3.43 -2.64
CA ARG A 689 16.95 -3.83 -3.05
C ARG A 689 16.14 -4.52 -1.95
N THR A 690 16.80 -5.20 -1.02
CA THR A 690 16.14 -6.08 -0.05
C THR A 690 16.04 -5.49 1.35
N ALA A 691 17.03 -4.70 1.78
CA ALA A 691 17.21 -4.29 3.17
C ALA A 691 16.84 -2.83 3.46
N THR A 692 16.81 -1.99 2.44
CA THR A 692 16.80 -0.53 2.64
C THR A 692 15.38 0.02 2.60
N PHE A 693 15.17 1.30 2.92
CA PHE A 693 13.91 2.08 2.89
C PHE A 693 13.19 2.10 1.53
N ILE A 694 13.46 1.16 0.63
CA ILE A 694 13.02 1.07 -0.76
C ILE A 694 12.17 -0.19 -0.93
N VAL A 695 11.11 -0.07 -1.71
CA VAL A 695 10.15 -1.11 -2.06
C VAL A 695 9.95 -1.13 -3.57
N ARG A 696 9.47 -2.26 -4.10
CA ARG A 696 9.14 -2.37 -5.53
C ARG A 696 7.66 -2.07 -5.75
N GLY A 697 7.36 -1.24 -6.74
CA GLY A 697 5.99 -0.93 -7.17
C GLY A 697 5.48 -1.86 -8.27
N GLU A 698 4.25 -1.61 -8.73
CA GLU A 698 3.57 -2.36 -9.82
C GLU A 698 4.40 -2.39 -11.11
N ASP A 699 5.03 -1.28 -11.48
CA ASP A 699 5.79 -1.11 -12.73
C ASP A 699 7.20 -1.75 -12.69
N ASP A 700 7.45 -2.67 -11.74
CA ASP A 700 8.76 -3.25 -11.46
C ASP A 700 9.87 -2.23 -11.08
N GLY A 701 9.48 -0.99 -10.81
CA GLY A 701 10.35 0.08 -10.35
C GLY A 701 10.54 0.07 -8.83
N PHE A 702 11.76 0.33 -8.38
CA PHE A 702 12.15 0.52 -6.98
C PHE A 702 11.99 1.99 -6.59
N GLY A 703 11.31 2.25 -5.47
CA GLY A 703 11.22 3.59 -4.88
C GLY A 703 11.03 3.51 -3.37
N PHE A 704 11.04 4.65 -2.67
CA PHE A 704 10.95 4.64 -1.21
C PHE A 704 9.66 3.97 -0.70
N ALA A 705 9.78 3.25 0.42
CA ALA A 705 8.69 2.54 1.11
C ALA A 705 7.50 3.43 1.45
N HIS A 706 7.79 4.72 1.66
CA HIS A 706 6.80 5.74 1.94
C HIS A 706 7.23 7.09 1.38
N THR A 707 6.26 7.92 0.98
CA THR A 707 6.49 9.28 0.47
C THR A 707 7.16 10.15 1.52
N SER A 708 6.69 10.10 2.77
CA SER A 708 7.29 10.88 3.87
C SER A 708 8.73 10.48 4.20
N ILE A 709 9.09 9.21 4.03
CA ILE A 709 10.49 8.76 4.21
C ILE A 709 11.37 9.36 3.10
N ARG A 710 10.87 9.40 1.86
CA ARG A 710 11.56 10.08 0.76
C ARG A 710 11.72 11.58 1.02
N GLU A 711 10.67 12.24 1.50
CA GLU A 711 10.70 13.68 1.83
C GLU A 711 11.67 13.98 2.98
N TYR A 712 11.70 13.13 4.00
CA TYR A 712 12.66 13.19 5.09
C TYR A 712 14.11 13.08 4.56
N PHE A 713 14.41 12.06 3.75
CA PHE A 713 15.76 11.90 3.17
C PHE A 713 16.10 13.02 2.18
N LEU A 714 15.13 13.54 1.42
CA LEU A 714 15.32 14.69 0.54
C LEU A 714 15.65 15.95 1.35
N ALA A 715 14.95 16.21 2.45
CA ALA A 715 15.24 17.35 3.32
C ALA A 715 16.67 17.28 3.88
N ARG A 716 17.10 16.10 4.34
CA ARG A 716 18.48 15.88 4.79
C ARG A 716 19.51 16.04 3.68
N HIS A 717 19.21 15.57 2.48
CA HIS A 717 20.07 15.77 1.31
C HIS A 717 20.27 17.26 0.99
N LEU A 718 19.18 18.03 0.95
CA LEU A 718 19.20 19.46 0.67
C LEU A 718 19.94 20.23 1.76
N ILE A 719 19.74 19.91 3.04
CA ILE A 719 20.49 20.50 4.15
C ILE A 719 21.98 20.15 4.06
N ARG A 720 22.32 18.88 3.82
CA ARG A 720 23.72 18.46 3.70
C ARG A 720 24.42 19.18 2.54
N SER A 721 23.72 19.43 1.43
CA SER A 721 24.29 20.13 0.30
C SER A 721 24.77 21.55 0.65
N LEU A 722 24.12 22.23 1.59
CA LEU A 722 24.50 23.58 2.06
C LEU A 722 25.90 23.60 2.69
N ALA A 723 26.32 22.49 3.31
CA ALA A 723 27.63 22.36 3.93
C ALA A 723 28.75 21.94 2.93
N LEU A 724 28.40 21.50 1.72
CA LEU A 724 29.34 21.00 0.70
C LEU A 724 29.86 22.09 -0.26
N GLY A 725 29.44 23.34 -0.07
CA GLY A 725 29.82 24.49 -0.89
C GLY A 725 28.78 24.88 -1.94
N LEU A 726 28.94 26.09 -2.49
CA LEU A 726 27.90 26.75 -3.29
C LEU A 726 27.56 26.03 -4.60
N GLU A 727 28.53 25.42 -5.28
CA GLU A 727 28.30 24.72 -6.54
C GLU A 727 27.47 23.45 -6.33
N ALA A 728 27.84 22.62 -5.35
CA ALA A 728 27.09 21.44 -4.95
C ALA A 728 25.69 21.80 -4.41
N THR A 729 25.59 22.87 -3.61
CA THR A 729 24.31 23.41 -3.14
C THR A 729 23.41 23.79 -4.31
N THR A 730 23.94 24.54 -5.27
CA THR A 730 23.17 25.03 -6.42
C THR A 730 22.63 23.85 -7.24
N ALA A 731 23.46 22.83 -7.49
CA ALA A 731 23.03 21.64 -8.21
C ALA A 731 21.93 20.86 -7.46
N ALA A 732 22.04 20.70 -6.14
CA ALA A 732 21.06 19.97 -5.33
C ALA A 732 19.72 20.72 -5.21
N TRP A 733 19.77 22.04 -5.07
CA TRP A 733 18.58 22.89 -4.94
C TRP A 733 17.95 23.27 -6.27
N ALA A 734 18.63 23.12 -7.41
CA ALA A 734 18.09 23.30 -8.76
C ALA A 734 17.27 22.07 -9.22
N THR A 735 16.32 21.66 -8.39
CA THR A 735 15.47 20.47 -8.55
C THR A 735 14.00 20.89 -8.68
N PRO A 736 13.06 20.05 -9.16
CA PRO A 736 11.64 20.38 -9.12
C PRO A 736 11.19 20.77 -7.70
N ARG A 737 10.25 21.71 -7.58
CA ARG A 737 9.84 22.29 -6.29
C ARG A 737 9.58 21.21 -5.22
N PRO A 738 10.33 21.20 -4.10
CA PRO A 738 10.04 20.32 -2.98
C PRO A 738 8.65 20.53 -2.38
N SER A 739 8.12 19.50 -1.73
CA SER A 739 6.84 19.56 -1.02
C SER A 739 6.91 20.46 0.22
N ARG A 740 5.73 20.86 0.72
CA ARG A 740 5.62 21.64 1.95
C ARG A 740 6.22 20.90 3.16
N GLU A 741 6.07 19.59 3.18
CA GLU A 741 6.58 18.67 4.19
C GLU A 741 8.11 18.62 4.16
N THR A 742 8.70 18.55 2.96
CA THR A 742 10.15 18.63 2.79
C THR A 742 10.69 19.95 3.35
N PHE A 743 10.02 21.07 3.06
CA PHE A 743 10.40 22.38 3.61
C PHE A 743 10.23 22.47 5.13
N ASP A 744 9.19 21.85 5.69
CA ASP A 744 9.00 21.78 7.14
C ASP A 744 10.15 21.01 7.82
N PHE A 745 10.56 19.86 7.27
CA PHE A 745 11.72 19.11 7.75
C PHE A 745 13.03 19.91 7.66
N ILE A 746 13.25 20.64 6.56
CA ILE A 746 14.40 21.55 6.41
C ILE A 746 14.40 22.60 7.53
N GLY A 747 13.24 23.17 7.85
CA GLY A 747 13.11 24.16 8.93
C GLY A 747 13.45 23.58 10.30
N GLN A 748 12.96 22.37 10.61
CA GLN A 748 13.30 21.66 11.85
C GLN A 748 14.79 21.32 11.94
N LEU A 749 15.40 20.90 10.82
CA LEU A 749 16.84 20.61 10.74
C LEU A 749 17.69 21.87 10.97
N LEU A 750 17.35 22.98 10.31
CA LEU A 750 18.06 24.27 10.50
C LEU A 750 17.94 24.80 11.92
N GLN A 751 16.79 24.62 12.56
CA GLN A 751 16.60 25.04 13.95
C GLN A 751 17.54 24.34 14.93
N ARG A 752 17.94 23.09 14.61
CA ARG A 752 18.82 22.25 15.44
C ARG A 752 20.29 22.28 15.05
N ALA A 753 20.61 22.84 13.88
CA ALA A 753 21.98 22.87 13.38
C ALA A 753 22.87 23.78 14.23
N ASP A 754 24.05 23.29 14.61
CA ASP A 754 25.05 24.09 15.36
C ASP A 754 25.58 25.27 14.51
N ASP A 755 25.68 25.06 13.19
CA ASP A 755 26.15 26.02 12.19
C ASP A 755 25.00 26.75 11.46
N ARG A 756 23.83 26.82 12.10
CA ARG A 756 22.59 27.38 11.53
C ARG A 756 22.78 28.68 10.76
N ASP A 757 23.47 29.65 11.35
CA ASP A 757 23.57 30.99 10.76
C ASP A 757 24.36 30.95 9.44
N SER A 758 25.39 30.10 9.35
CA SER A 758 26.17 29.84 8.12
C SER A 758 25.32 29.17 7.03
N LEU A 759 24.45 28.22 7.41
CA LEU A 759 23.53 27.55 6.48
C LEU A 759 22.48 28.53 5.95
N ILE A 760 21.96 29.42 6.80
CA ILE A 760 21.03 30.48 6.41
C ILE A 760 21.69 31.49 5.47
N ASP A 761 22.95 31.86 5.73
CA ASP A 761 23.71 32.74 4.84
C ASP A 761 23.89 32.10 3.45
N THR A 762 24.18 30.80 3.40
CA THR A 762 24.29 30.04 2.15
C THR A 762 22.97 30.03 1.38
N LEU A 763 21.83 29.86 2.06
CA LEU A 763 20.50 29.98 1.45
C LEU A 763 20.22 31.40 0.92
N GLY A 764 20.69 32.43 1.64
CA GLY A 764 20.59 33.82 1.19
C GLY A 764 21.42 34.10 -0.07
N ILE A 765 22.61 33.51 -0.17
CA ILE A 765 23.45 33.59 -1.38
C ILE A 765 22.76 32.87 -2.55
N LEU A 766 22.18 31.70 -2.29
CA LEU A 766 21.43 30.91 -3.28
C LEU A 766 20.24 31.68 -3.86
N ALA A 767 19.45 32.33 -2.99
CA ALA A 767 18.31 33.16 -3.36
C ALA A 767 18.68 34.32 -4.31
N GLY A 768 19.94 34.75 -4.34
CA GLY A 768 20.41 35.85 -5.20
C GLY A 768 20.84 35.45 -6.62
N ARG A 769 20.74 34.17 -7.01
CA ARG A 769 21.36 33.64 -8.25
C ARG A 769 20.49 33.70 -9.51
N ALA A 770 19.18 33.95 -9.38
CA ALA A 770 18.23 33.99 -10.51
C ALA A 770 18.12 32.66 -11.30
N ASP A 771 18.13 31.53 -10.59
CA ASP A 771 17.95 30.18 -11.13
C ASP A 771 16.89 29.40 -10.34
N THR A 772 16.62 28.14 -10.73
CA THR A 772 15.65 27.27 -10.03
C THR A 772 15.98 27.05 -8.55
N ALA A 773 17.26 27.14 -8.18
CA ALA A 773 17.66 27.02 -6.79
C ALA A 773 17.24 28.25 -5.96
N ALA A 774 17.31 29.44 -6.56
CA ALA A 774 16.77 30.67 -5.97
C ALA A 774 15.24 30.60 -5.76
N GLU A 775 14.51 29.99 -6.71
CA GLU A 775 13.08 29.74 -6.57
C GLU A 775 12.77 28.80 -5.40
N ASN A 776 13.49 27.68 -5.27
CA ASN A 776 13.28 26.74 -4.16
C ASN A 776 13.66 27.32 -2.80
N ALA A 777 14.72 28.15 -2.74
CA ALA A 777 15.04 28.91 -1.54
C ALA A 777 13.89 29.84 -1.16
N PHE A 778 13.33 30.59 -2.13
CA PHE A 778 12.18 31.45 -1.90
C PHE A 778 10.98 30.66 -1.38
N TRP A 779 10.61 29.56 -2.03
CA TRP A 779 9.49 28.73 -1.59
C TRP A 779 9.70 28.12 -0.21
N TYR A 780 10.93 27.73 0.15
CA TYR A 780 11.25 27.33 1.52
C TYR A 780 10.89 28.44 2.51
N ALA A 781 11.44 29.64 2.30
CA ALA A 781 11.22 30.79 3.18
C ALA A 781 9.73 31.17 3.28
N VAL A 782 9.00 31.12 2.17
CA VAL A 782 7.56 31.38 2.13
C VAL A 782 6.76 30.32 2.90
N THR A 783 7.10 29.05 2.72
CA THR A 783 6.38 27.93 3.31
C THR A 783 6.55 27.85 4.83
N VAL A 784 7.74 28.14 5.33
CA VAL A 784 8.02 28.11 6.77
C VAL A 784 7.58 29.39 7.49
N GLY A 785 7.55 30.53 6.78
CA GLY A 785 7.16 31.83 7.33
C GLY A 785 8.05 32.22 8.52
N THR A 786 7.43 32.53 9.66
CA THR A 786 8.13 32.86 10.92
C THR A 786 8.34 31.66 11.84
N ARG A 787 7.89 30.46 11.45
CA ARG A 787 7.93 29.25 12.30
C ARG A 787 9.36 28.71 12.50
N TYR A 788 10.21 28.83 11.48
CA TYR A 788 11.57 28.29 11.48
C TYR A 788 12.60 29.30 10.97
N PRO A 789 13.90 29.10 11.27
CA PRO A 789 14.96 29.96 10.76
C PRO A 789 15.03 29.97 9.23
N ARG A 790 15.21 31.14 8.64
CA ARG A 790 15.22 31.35 7.18
C ARG A 790 16.12 32.52 6.78
N HIS A 791 16.44 32.60 5.50
CA HIS A 791 17.15 33.75 4.93
C HIS A 791 16.22 34.94 4.69
N HIS A 792 16.82 36.11 4.45
CA HIS A 792 16.10 37.34 4.11
C HIS A 792 15.70 37.37 2.62
N LEU A 793 14.43 37.69 2.35
CA LEU A 793 13.88 37.72 0.99
C LEU A 793 14.23 38.99 0.19
N GLY A 794 14.78 40.03 0.84
CA GLY A 794 15.04 41.32 0.20
C GLY A 794 16.14 41.33 -0.88
N ARG A 795 16.80 40.20 -1.15
CA ARG A 795 17.79 40.08 -2.24
C ARG A 795 17.48 38.92 -3.17
N THR A 796 16.28 38.35 -3.06
CA THR A 796 15.88 37.23 -3.90
C THR A 796 15.74 37.70 -5.35
N ARG A 797 16.27 36.90 -6.28
CA ARG A 797 16.09 37.09 -7.73
C ARG A 797 15.25 35.95 -8.28
N LEU A 798 14.02 36.24 -8.70
CA LEU A 798 13.03 35.29 -9.21
C LEU A 798 12.62 35.60 -10.65
N ALA A 799 13.49 36.21 -11.44
CA ALA A 799 13.12 36.71 -12.75
C ALA A 799 12.48 35.62 -13.64
N GLY A 800 11.27 35.88 -14.16
CA GLY A 800 10.54 34.97 -15.05
C GLY A 800 9.77 33.82 -14.36
N VAL A 801 9.74 33.76 -13.02
CA VAL A 801 9.04 32.68 -12.29
C VAL A 801 7.53 32.89 -12.25
N SER A 802 6.76 31.80 -12.26
CA SER A 802 5.30 31.86 -12.10
C SER A 802 4.91 31.79 -10.62
N LEU A 803 4.40 32.90 -10.10
CA LEU A 803 4.02 33.17 -8.71
C LEU A 803 2.52 33.55 -8.59
N GLY A 804 1.67 33.00 -9.45
CA GLY A 804 0.23 33.30 -9.45
C GLY A 804 -0.49 32.81 -8.20
N GLY A 805 -1.51 33.55 -7.74
CA GLY A 805 -2.30 33.25 -6.54
C GLY A 805 -1.53 33.39 -5.21
N LEU A 806 -0.30 33.90 -5.24
CA LEU A 806 0.54 34.03 -4.07
C LEU A 806 -0.03 35.06 -3.09
N ALA A 807 -0.32 34.65 -1.86
CA ALA A 807 -0.75 35.54 -0.78
C ALA A 807 0.35 35.71 0.27
N LEU A 808 0.80 36.95 0.53
CA LEU A 808 1.81 37.25 1.55
C LEU A 808 1.37 38.41 2.44
N SER A 809 1.64 38.28 3.75
CA SER A 809 1.33 39.29 4.77
C SER A 809 2.54 39.61 5.67
N PRO A 810 2.57 40.75 6.40
CA PRO A 810 3.66 41.06 7.34
C PRO A 810 3.72 40.12 8.55
N GLY A 811 2.65 39.37 8.84
CA GLY A 811 2.69 38.28 9.82
C GLY A 811 3.61 37.14 9.39
N ASP A 812 3.81 37.00 8.07
CA ASP A 812 4.65 35.98 7.46
C ASP A 812 6.06 36.54 7.17
N PHE A 813 6.17 37.84 6.78
CA PHE A 813 7.43 38.50 6.37
C PHE A 813 7.52 39.97 6.84
N PRO A 814 7.97 40.25 8.08
CA PRO A 814 8.07 41.61 8.59
C PRO A 814 9.07 42.49 7.80
N GLU A 815 10.11 41.92 7.20
CA GLU A 815 11.06 42.63 6.35
C GLU A 815 10.55 42.95 4.93
N GLY A 816 9.50 42.26 4.48
CA GLY A 816 8.95 42.34 3.12
C GLY A 816 9.90 41.84 2.02
N LEU A 817 9.68 42.32 0.80
CA LEU A 817 10.43 41.98 -0.42
C LEU A 817 11.22 43.20 -0.94
N SER A 818 11.68 44.07 -0.05
CA SER A 818 12.40 45.28 -0.44
C SER A 818 13.67 44.92 -1.23
N ARG A 819 13.90 45.52 -2.40
CA ARG A 819 15.02 45.23 -3.33
C ARG A 819 15.01 43.83 -3.98
N ALA A 820 13.94 43.07 -3.85
CA ALA A 820 13.80 41.81 -4.59
C ALA A 820 13.69 42.08 -6.10
N ASP A 821 14.21 41.18 -6.92
CA ASP A 821 14.08 41.20 -8.37
C ASP A 821 13.05 40.16 -8.81
N LEU A 822 11.86 40.65 -9.15
CA LEU A 822 10.69 39.89 -9.61
C LEU A 822 10.40 40.19 -11.09
N SER A 823 11.41 40.63 -11.85
CA SER A 823 11.24 41.02 -13.25
C SER A 823 10.72 39.86 -14.11
N GLY A 824 9.70 40.10 -14.92
CA GLY A 824 9.12 39.08 -15.81
C GLY A 824 8.31 37.99 -15.12
N CYS A 825 8.07 38.06 -13.80
CA CYS A 825 7.26 37.07 -13.08
C CYS A 825 5.79 37.10 -13.51
N SER A 826 5.12 35.96 -13.45
CA SER A 826 3.65 35.90 -13.49
C SER A 826 3.11 35.98 -12.07
N LEU A 827 2.50 37.10 -11.71
CA LEU A 827 1.92 37.41 -10.39
C LEU A 827 0.40 37.57 -10.49
N ARG A 828 -0.22 36.82 -11.40
CA ARG A 828 -1.67 36.84 -11.60
C ARG A 828 -2.39 36.45 -10.33
N ASP A 829 -3.43 37.19 -9.96
CA ASP A 829 -4.24 36.91 -8.76
C ASP A 829 -3.44 36.90 -7.44
N ALA A 830 -2.21 37.43 -7.42
CA ALA A 830 -1.41 37.51 -6.19
C ALA A 830 -1.98 38.55 -5.21
N GLU A 831 -1.93 38.28 -3.91
CA GLU A 831 -2.37 39.18 -2.85
C GLU A 831 -1.22 39.55 -1.92
N PHE A 832 -0.82 40.81 -1.96
CA PHE A 832 0.19 41.38 -1.07
C PHE A 832 -0.48 42.31 -0.09
N THR A 833 -0.49 41.97 1.18
CA THR A 833 -1.07 42.81 2.24
C THR A 833 0.02 43.28 3.17
N GLY A 834 0.18 44.58 3.42
CA GLY A 834 1.06 45.14 4.45
C GLY A 834 2.56 44.96 4.23
N LEU A 835 3.00 44.62 3.00
CA LEU A 835 4.40 44.31 2.72
C LEU A 835 5.24 45.53 2.38
N ASN A 836 6.52 45.47 2.75
CA ASN A 836 7.55 46.41 2.30
C ASN A 836 8.08 45.98 0.92
N LEU A 837 7.72 46.71 -0.14
CA LEU A 837 8.16 46.48 -1.53
C LEU A 837 9.12 47.58 -2.01
N ARG A 838 9.78 48.28 -1.08
CA ARG A 838 10.66 49.40 -1.42
C ARG A 838 11.74 48.97 -2.40
N THR A 839 11.88 49.72 -3.49
CA THR A 839 12.94 49.52 -4.50
C THR A 839 12.99 48.11 -5.11
N ALA A 840 11.92 47.33 -5.03
CA ALA A 840 11.82 46.05 -5.73
C ALA A 840 11.62 46.27 -7.23
N SER A 841 12.04 45.30 -8.05
CA SER A 841 11.82 45.31 -9.50
C SER A 841 10.71 44.36 -9.88
N LEU A 842 9.68 44.86 -10.56
CA LEU A 842 8.62 44.08 -11.20
C LEU A 842 8.66 44.25 -12.72
N ARG A 843 9.78 44.71 -13.29
CA ARG A 843 9.89 45.03 -14.70
C ARG A 843 9.42 43.89 -15.60
N GLY A 844 8.47 44.13 -16.49
CA GLY A 844 7.93 43.11 -17.41
C GLY A 844 7.04 42.06 -16.76
N ALA A 845 6.70 42.18 -15.48
CA ALA A 845 5.86 41.21 -14.77
C ALA A 845 4.37 41.30 -15.17
N ASP A 846 3.65 40.18 -15.05
CA ASP A 846 2.21 40.10 -15.25
C ASP A 846 1.47 40.14 -13.91
N LEU A 847 0.85 41.27 -13.60
CA LEU A 847 0.11 41.54 -12.36
C LEU A 847 -1.41 41.49 -12.59
N THR A 848 -1.88 40.70 -13.56
CA THR A 848 -3.31 40.62 -13.87
C THR A 848 -4.12 40.21 -12.63
N ARG A 849 -5.06 41.05 -12.20
CA ARG A 849 -5.88 40.90 -10.99
C ARG A 849 -5.10 40.78 -9.67
N ALA A 850 -3.83 41.18 -9.64
CA ALA A 850 -3.06 41.23 -8.40
C ALA A 850 -3.60 42.32 -7.46
N VAL A 851 -3.61 42.05 -6.15
CA VAL A 851 -4.08 42.95 -5.10
C VAL A 851 -2.90 43.35 -4.23
N PHE A 852 -2.67 44.65 -4.09
CA PHE A 852 -1.76 45.26 -3.14
C PHE A 852 -2.60 46.04 -2.12
N ASP A 853 -2.64 45.58 -0.88
CA ASP A 853 -3.31 46.23 0.24
C ASP A 853 -2.30 46.75 1.26
N ARG A 854 -2.34 48.03 1.64
CA ARG A 854 -1.47 48.59 2.70
C ARG A 854 0.04 48.37 2.48
N CYS A 855 0.50 48.19 1.24
CA CYS A 855 1.92 47.97 0.92
C CYS A 855 2.72 49.28 0.79
N ASP A 856 4.02 49.22 1.07
CA ASP A 856 4.95 50.31 0.76
C ASP A 856 5.60 50.08 -0.61
N VAL A 857 5.18 50.90 -1.59
CA VAL A 857 5.59 50.79 -3.00
C VAL A 857 6.64 51.85 -3.39
N THR A 858 7.33 52.45 -2.41
CA THR A 858 8.33 53.50 -2.68
C THR A 858 9.47 52.99 -3.56
N GLY A 859 9.65 53.60 -4.74
CA GLY A 859 10.71 53.24 -5.68
C GLY A 859 10.50 51.90 -6.39
N LEU A 860 9.29 51.32 -6.33
CA LEU A 860 8.94 50.08 -7.05
C LEU A 860 9.06 50.29 -8.57
N ASP A 861 9.82 49.45 -9.26
CA ASP A 861 9.94 49.49 -10.73
C ASP A 861 8.84 48.66 -11.38
N LEU A 862 7.94 49.32 -12.10
CA LEU A 862 6.79 48.76 -12.81
C LEU A 862 6.96 48.89 -14.34
N GLN A 863 8.17 49.13 -14.85
CA GLN A 863 8.41 49.29 -16.28
C GLN A 863 7.91 48.06 -17.08
N ALA A 864 7.20 48.30 -18.19
CA ALA A 864 6.66 47.28 -19.09
C ALA A 864 5.77 46.20 -18.40
N THR A 865 5.16 46.52 -17.25
CA THR A 865 4.28 45.58 -16.52
C THR A 865 2.88 45.49 -17.12
N THR A 866 2.22 44.34 -16.94
CA THR A 866 0.79 44.18 -17.22
C THR A 866 -0.01 44.36 -15.93
N LEU A 867 -0.85 45.38 -15.85
CA LEU A 867 -1.61 45.76 -14.64
C LEU A 867 -3.12 45.53 -14.78
N VAL A 868 -3.55 44.66 -15.70
CA VAL A 868 -4.97 44.46 -16.05
C VAL A 868 -5.77 43.99 -14.83
N GLY A 869 -6.71 44.80 -14.36
CA GLY A 869 -7.54 44.53 -13.18
C GLY A 869 -6.79 44.53 -11.84
N ALA A 870 -5.52 44.96 -11.81
CA ALA A 870 -4.75 45.05 -10.57
C ALA A 870 -5.33 46.11 -9.61
N VAL A 871 -5.22 45.90 -8.30
CA VAL A 871 -5.78 46.77 -7.26
C VAL A 871 -4.67 47.23 -6.32
N PHE A 872 -4.46 48.54 -6.21
CA PHE A 872 -3.59 49.17 -5.22
C PHE A 872 -4.47 49.91 -4.21
N ARG A 873 -4.75 49.31 -3.06
CA ARG A 873 -5.58 49.90 -2.01
C ARG A 873 -4.75 50.21 -0.76
N HIS A 874 -4.96 51.38 -0.17
CA HIS A 874 -4.29 51.81 1.07
C HIS A 874 -2.75 51.80 1.04
N CYS A 875 -2.13 51.69 -0.14
CA CYS A 875 -0.67 51.67 -0.30
C CYS A 875 -0.05 53.03 -0.01
N GLN A 876 1.23 53.04 0.33
CA GLN A 876 2.02 54.25 0.57
C GLN A 876 3.27 54.29 -0.30
N GLY A 877 3.74 55.50 -0.61
CA GLY A 877 4.97 55.71 -1.36
C GLY A 877 4.77 55.88 -2.86
N ARG A 878 5.76 56.47 -3.52
CA ARG A 878 5.74 56.74 -4.96
C ARG A 878 6.48 55.63 -5.72
N PRO A 879 5.85 54.93 -6.68
CA PRO A 879 6.55 54.02 -7.59
C PRO A 879 7.67 54.74 -8.34
N GLY A 880 8.75 54.02 -8.65
CA GLY A 880 9.93 54.56 -9.30
C GLY A 880 9.71 54.80 -10.80
N SER A 881 9.64 53.71 -11.56
CA SER A 881 9.43 53.71 -13.02
C SER A 881 8.11 53.02 -13.36
N VAL A 882 7.37 53.56 -14.33
CA VAL A 882 6.10 53.01 -14.84
C VAL A 882 6.06 53.02 -16.37
N ASP A 883 7.21 53.25 -17.01
CA ASP A 883 7.31 53.42 -18.46
C ASP A 883 6.82 52.15 -19.18
N ASP A 884 6.06 52.32 -20.26
CA ASP A 884 5.49 51.23 -21.07
C ASP A 884 4.58 50.24 -20.30
N ALA A 885 4.16 50.55 -19.08
CA ALA A 885 3.22 49.71 -18.33
C ALA A 885 1.81 49.74 -18.96
N HIS A 886 1.17 48.57 -19.04
CA HIS A 886 -0.16 48.41 -19.61
C HIS A 886 -1.22 48.27 -18.51
N ALA A 887 -1.95 49.35 -18.23
CA ALA A 887 -3.05 49.38 -17.28
C ALA A 887 -4.41 49.28 -17.97
N GLN A 888 -5.31 48.45 -17.43
CA GLN A 888 -6.70 48.37 -17.87
C GLN A 888 -7.58 47.95 -16.70
N ARG A 889 -8.58 48.77 -16.34
CA ARG A 889 -9.41 48.56 -15.13
C ARG A 889 -8.59 48.43 -13.84
N THR A 890 -7.38 48.98 -13.84
CA THR A 890 -6.49 49.00 -12.68
C THR A 890 -7.02 49.98 -11.65
N GLN A 891 -7.15 49.58 -10.39
CA GLN A 891 -7.78 50.39 -9.35
C GLN A 891 -6.71 50.95 -8.40
N VAL A 892 -6.76 52.24 -8.11
CA VAL A 892 -5.94 52.88 -7.07
C VAL A 892 -6.88 53.49 -6.05
N ILE A 893 -6.96 52.91 -4.86
CA ILE A 893 -7.98 53.23 -3.86
C ILE A 893 -7.32 53.72 -2.57
N SER A 894 -7.55 54.97 -2.18
CA SER A 894 -7.05 55.50 -0.90
C SER A 894 -5.53 55.30 -0.69
N ALA A 895 -4.74 55.36 -1.76
CA ALA A 895 -3.28 55.23 -1.71
C ALA A 895 -2.59 56.59 -1.57
N ARG A 896 -1.55 56.69 -0.73
CA ARG A 896 -0.75 57.91 -0.49
C ARG A 896 0.53 57.92 -1.33
N GLY A 897 0.74 58.92 -2.16
CA GLY A 897 1.98 59.08 -2.94
C GLY A 897 2.08 58.21 -4.18
N ALA A 898 1.03 57.42 -4.49
CA ALA A 898 0.88 56.67 -5.73
C ALA A 898 0.60 57.56 -6.97
N ASP A 899 0.79 58.88 -6.83
CA ASP A 899 0.48 59.95 -7.78
C ASP A 899 1.27 59.87 -9.11
N ALA A 900 2.21 58.93 -9.24
CA ALA A 900 2.88 58.58 -10.49
C ALA A 900 2.14 57.54 -11.35
N LEU A 901 1.29 56.68 -10.75
CA LEU A 901 0.39 55.79 -11.50
C LEU A 901 -0.61 56.55 -12.39
N PRO A 902 -1.25 57.68 -11.99
CA PRO A 902 -2.21 58.46 -12.78
C PRO A 902 -1.80 58.80 -14.23
N ALA A 903 -0.50 58.76 -14.55
CA ALA A 903 -0.02 58.93 -15.93
C ALA A 903 -0.41 57.76 -16.86
N LEU A 904 -0.79 56.59 -16.32
CA LEU A 904 -1.21 55.42 -17.07
C LEU A 904 -2.68 55.54 -17.52
N ARG A 905 -2.94 55.27 -18.80
CA ARG A 905 -4.32 55.19 -19.33
C ARG A 905 -5.00 53.92 -18.79
N GLY A 906 -6.31 53.99 -18.48
CA GLY A 906 -7.10 52.83 -18.05
C GLY A 906 -7.22 52.62 -16.53
N LEU A 907 -6.81 53.60 -15.72
CA LEU A 907 -6.94 53.59 -14.26
C LEU A 907 -8.32 54.02 -13.75
N VAL A 908 -8.74 53.42 -12.64
CA VAL A 908 -9.87 53.84 -11.81
C VAL A 908 -9.29 54.31 -10.48
N ILE A 909 -9.32 55.62 -10.24
CA ILE A 909 -8.71 56.22 -9.04
C ILE A 909 -9.82 56.65 -8.09
N ALA A 910 -9.82 56.11 -6.87
CA ALA A 910 -10.59 56.63 -5.75
C ALA A 910 -9.64 57.49 -4.88
N PRO A 911 -9.89 58.81 -4.76
CA PRO A 911 -8.95 59.74 -4.16
C PRO A 911 -8.67 59.42 -2.68
N TYR A 912 -7.41 59.59 -2.27
CA TYR A 912 -7.03 59.64 -0.87
C TYR A 912 -7.67 60.88 -0.24
N SER A 913 -8.77 60.71 0.49
CA SER A 913 -9.32 61.80 1.30
C SER A 913 -8.46 61.95 2.55
N GLY A 914 -7.41 62.76 2.46
CA GLY A 914 -6.83 63.39 3.65
C GLY A 914 -7.96 64.09 4.39
N SER A 915 -8.29 63.58 5.59
CA SER A 915 -9.35 64.02 6.51
C SER A 915 -10.50 64.81 5.87
N PRO A 916 -11.58 64.18 5.37
CA PRO A 916 -12.74 64.93 4.95
C PRO A 916 -13.55 65.30 6.19
N GLY A 917 -13.70 66.60 6.46
CA GLY A 917 -14.95 67.05 7.06
C GLY A 917 -16.07 66.57 6.14
N HIS A 918 -16.85 65.58 6.59
CA HIS A 918 -17.89 64.97 5.78
C HIS A 918 -18.88 66.03 5.28
N ARG A 919 -18.93 66.27 3.97
CA ARG A 919 -20.07 66.95 3.36
C ARG A 919 -21.24 65.96 3.34
N ARG A 920 -22.13 66.05 4.32
CA ARG A 920 -23.40 65.32 4.34
C ARG A 920 -24.20 65.67 3.08
N LEU A 921 -24.41 64.68 2.20
CA LEU A 921 -25.15 64.84 0.94
C LEU A 921 -26.66 64.86 1.20
N THR A 922 -27.16 63.81 1.87
CA THR A 922 -28.57 63.62 2.27
C THR A 922 -28.59 62.86 3.60
N ALA A 923 -29.72 62.89 4.33
CA ALA A 923 -29.89 62.10 5.54
C ALA A 923 -31.28 61.50 5.67
N PHE A 924 -31.28 60.21 5.93
CA PHE A 924 -32.46 59.37 6.10
C PHE A 924 -32.82 59.32 7.59
N THR A 925 -33.64 60.27 8.03
CA THR A 925 -34.05 60.38 9.44
C THR A 925 -35.31 59.58 9.69
N GLY A 926 -35.29 58.68 10.67
CA GLY A 926 -36.50 57.93 11.06
C GLY A 926 -36.24 56.68 11.89
N HIS A 927 -35.07 56.06 11.77
CA HIS A 927 -34.69 54.98 12.68
C HIS A 927 -34.42 55.53 14.09
N THR A 928 -34.94 54.83 15.10
CA THR A 928 -34.80 55.19 16.52
C THR A 928 -33.71 54.37 17.22
N SER A 929 -33.05 53.47 16.49
CA SER A 929 -31.92 52.66 16.95
C SER A 929 -30.91 52.45 15.82
N ALA A 930 -29.85 51.69 16.09
CA ALA A 930 -28.76 51.47 15.13
C ALA A 930 -29.24 50.72 13.87
N VAL A 931 -28.88 51.26 12.71
CA VAL A 931 -29.08 50.62 11.40
C VAL A 931 -27.96 49.60 11.19
N TRP A 932 -28.31 48.37 10.87
CA TRP A 932 -27.36 47.26 10.75
C TRP A 932 -27.26 46.70 9.32
N ALA A 933 -28.24 46.99 8.46
CA ALA A 933 -28.21 46.59 7.06
C ALA A 933 -28.75 47.70 6.15
N VAL A 934 -28.20 47.79 4.94
CA VAL A 934 -28.63 48.72 3.88
C VAL A 934 -28.50 48.06 2.50
N ALA A 935 -29.47 48.25 1.61
CA ALA A 935 -29.46 47.72 0.25
C ALA A 935 -30.13 48.68 -0.74
N TYR A 936 -29.52 48.92 -1.90
CA TYR A 936 -30.19 49.60 -3.02
C TYR A 936 -31.03 48.60 -3.83
N SER A 937 -32.14 49.05 -4.40
CA SER A 937 -32.82 48.29 -5.44
C SER A 937 -31.92 48.16 -6.68
N PRO A 938 -32.04 47.08 -7.48
CA PRO A 938 -31.20 46.88 -8.66
C PRO A 938 -31.29 48.00 -9.70
N ASP A 939 -32.43 48.71 -9.76
CA ASP A 939 -32.67 49.86 -10.62
C ASP A 939 -32.25 51.21 -9.98
N GLY A 940 -31.74 51.19 -8.74
CA GLY A 940 -31.22 52.35 -8.02
C GLY A 940 -32.28 53.33 -7.50
N THR A 941 -33.56 53.07 -7.75
CA THR A 941 -34.66 53.99 -7.43
C THR A 941 -35.09 53.94 -5.97
N ARG A 942 -34.63 52.95 -5.20
CA ARG A 942 -35.01 52.75 -3.79
C ARG A 942 -33.81 52.33 -2.95
N LEU A 943 -33.84 52.73 -1.68
CA LEU A 943 -32.89 52.31 -0.65
C LEU A 943 -33.65 51.62 0.48
N ALA A 944 -33.28 50.42 0.87
CA ALA A 944 -33.79 49.72 2.04
C ALA A 944 -32.78 49.81 3.19
N THR A 945 -33.23 50.09 4.41
CA THR A 945 -32.39 50.05 5.62
C THR A 945 -33.08 49.25 6.71
N ALA A 946 -32.38 48.34 7.40
CA ALA A 946 -32.90 47.61 8.55
C ALA A 946 -32.21 48.05 9.85
N SER A 947 -32.98 48.17 10.93
CA SER A 947 -32.55 48.73 12.21
C SER A 947 -32.93 47.85 13.39
N ILE A 948 -32.17 47.99 14.47
CA ILE A 948 -32.40 47.35 15.77
C ILE A 948 -33.73 47.80 16.40
N ASP A 949 -34.32 48.90 15.94
CA ASP A 949 -35.66 49.34 16.35
C ASP A 949 -36.80 48.42 15.87
N GLY A 950 -36.45 47.25 15.29
CA GLY A 950 -37.38 46.26 14.76
C GLY A 950 -37.92 46.63 13.38
N SER A 951 -37.28 47.60 12.73
CA SER A 951 -37.84 48.31 11.59
C SER A 951 -36.86 48.32 10.39
N THR A 952 -37.33 47.87 9.23
CA THR A 952 -36.83 48.07 7.86
C THR A 952 -37.56 49.16 7.07
N ARG A 953 -36.89 50.25 6.71
CA ARG A 953 -37.49 51.38 5.97
C ARG A 953 -37.04 51.39 4.51
N ILE A 954 -37.94 51.78 3.61
CA ILE A 954 -37.62 52.06 2.21
C ILE A 954 -37.62 53.57 1.97
N TRP A 955 -36.55 54.07 1.37
CA TRP A 955 -36.32 55.47 1.07
C TRP A 955 -36.25 55.70 -0.43
N ASP A 956 -36.68 56.88 -0.84
CA ASP A 956 -36.24 57.49 -2.08
C ASP A 956 -34.82 58.05 -1.84
N PRO A 957 -33.78 57.56 -2.55
CA PRO A 957 -32.40 57.95 -2.33
C PRO A 957 -32.10 59.40 -2.73
N ASP A 958 -32.89 60.00 -3.62
CA ASP A 958 -32.70 61.38 -4.09
C ASP A 958 -33.30 62.39 -3.10
N SER A 959 -34.49 62.11 -2.58
CA SER A 959 -35.20 63.00 -1.65
C SER A 959 -34.93 62.73 -0.17
N GLY A 960 -34.54 61.50 0.19
CA GLY A 960 -34.40 61.07 1.58
C GLY A 960 -35.72 60.75 2.28
N GLU A 961 -36.84 60.79 1.57
CA GLU A 961 -38.18 60.57 2.13
C GLU A 961 -38.58 59.08 2.14
N PRO A 962 -39.32 58.60 3.17
CA PRO A 962 -39.78 57.22 3.24
C PRO A 962 -40.98 56.96 2.33
N VAL A 963 -40.93 55.90 1.53
CA VAL A 963 -41.90 55.65 0.44
C VAL A 963 -43.14 54.86 0.91
N ARG A 964 -43.04 53.98 1.93
CA ARG A 964 -44.18 53.29 2.62
C ARG A 964 -43.68 52.44 3.81
N LEU A 965 -44.54 52.12 4.79
CA LEU A 965 -44.21 51.36 6.01
C LEU A 965 -45.15 50.15 6.24
N ARG A 966 -44.63 48.93 6.47
CA ARG A 966 -45.35 47.80 7.12
C ARG A 966 -44.36 46.74 7.67
N TRP A 967 -44.68 46.08 8.79
CA TRP A 967 -43.77 45.23 9.60
C TRP A 967 -44.26 43.80 9.83
N GLU A 968 -43.31 42.87 10.04
CA GLU A 968 -43.30 41.95 11.19
C GLU A 968 -41.87 41.40 11.49
N PHE A 969 -41.48 41.40 12.77
CA PHE A 969 -40.20 40.89 13.30
C PHE A 969 -40.51 39.92 14.44
N TYR A 970 -39.94 38.72 14.45
CA TYR A 970 -40.13 37.76 15.52
C TYR A 970 -38.97 37.84 16.53
N ARG A 971 -39.27 37.75 17.85
CA ARG A 971 -38.23 37.75 18.88
C ARG A 971 -37.28 36.56 18.66
N GLY A 972 -36.02 36.86 18.34
CA GLY A 972 -35.00 35.84 18.04
C GLY A 972 -34.13 36.15 16.82
N GLY A 973 -34.47 37.18 16.03
CA GLY A 973 -33.71 37.55 14.83
C GLY A 973 -34.25 36.96 13.53
N ASP A 974 -35.39 36.24 13.60
CA ASP A 974 -36.07 35.66 12.46
C ASP A 974 -36.98 36.68 11.76
N TRP A 975 -36.99 36.65 10.43
CA TRP A 975 -37.73 37.60 9.61
C TRP A 975 -38.40 36.92 8.42
N THR A 976 -39.48 37.54 7.96
CA THR A 976 -40.20 37.21 6.72
C THR A 976 -40.33 38.45 5.87
N LEU A 977 -39.99 38.35 4.59
CA LEU A 977 -40.10 39.38 3.57
C LEU A 977 -41.31 39.07 2.70
N TRP A 978 -42.21 40.04 2.57
CA TRP A 978 -43.44 39.93 1.78
C TRP A 978 -43.41 40.92 0.62
N ASP A 979 -44.01 40.54 -0.50
CA ASP A 979 -44.30 41.43 -1.62
C ASP A 979 -45.40 42.40 -1.20
N PRO A 980 -45.14 43.72 -1.23
CA PRO A 980 -46.11 44.71 -0.76
C PRO A 980 -47.26 44.97 -1.75
N GLU A 981 -47.18 44.49 -3.00
CA GLU A 981 -48.25 44.62 -4.00
C GLU A 981 -49.10 43.36 -4.12
N THR A 982 -48.49 42.18 -4.01
CA THR A 982 -49.18 40.89 -4.23
C THR A 982 -49.53 40.13 -2.95
N GLU A 983 -49.02 40.57 -1.79
CA GLU A 983 -49.10 39.85 -0.50
C GLU A 983 -48.48 38.43 -0.54
N GLU A 984 -47.53 38.18 -1.43
CA GLU A 984 -46.80 36.91 -1.51
C GLU A 984 -45.53 36.91 -0.63
N LEU A 985 -45.18 35.76 -0.03
CA LEU A 985 -43.95 35.62 0.75
C LEU A 985 -42.74 35.54 -0.19
N LEU A 986 -41.88 36.56 -0.17
CA LEU A 986 -40.68 36.68 -1.00
C LEU A 986 -39.44 36.04 -0.37
N GLY A 987 -39.40 35.88 0.95
CA GLY A 987 -38.28 35.22 1.63
C GLY A 987 -38.48 35.09 3.14
N ALA A 988 -37.85 34.10 3.77
CA ALA A 988 -37.94 33.89 5.21
C ALA A 988 -36.69 33.18 5.75
N THR A 989 -36.36 33.37 7.02
CA THR A 989 -35.34 32.54 7.70
C THR A 989 -35.86 31.12 7.95
N ASP A 990 -34.94 30.17 8.07
CA ASP A 990 -35.19 28.73 8.22
C ASP A 990 -36.11 28.35 9.40
N ARG A 991 -36.18 29.20 10.43
CA ARG A 991 -37.00 29.00 11.64
C ARG A 991 -38.34 29.71 11.65
N ALA A 992 -38.61 30.59 10.68
CA ALA A 992 -39.83 31.41 10.65
C ALA A 992 -41.12 30.62 10.44
N TRP A 993 -41.04 29.39 9.90
CA TRP A 993 -42.19 28.60 9.43
C TRP A 993 -42.96 27.87 10.56
N ARG A 994 -42.47 27.92 11.80
CA ARG A 994 -43.04 27.18 12.94
C ARG A 994 -44.27 27.83 13.59
N TYR A 995 -44.70 29.00 13.13
CA TYR A 995 -45.80 29.75 13.76
C TYR A 995 -46.69 30.44 12.72
N LEU A 996 -47.65 29.72 12.14
CA LEU A 996 -48.74 30.35 11.37
C LEU A 996 -50.03 30.31 12.19
N GLY A 997 -50.59 31.48 12.49
CA GLY A 997 -51.87 31.62 13.20
C GLY A 997 -52.85 32.45 12.38
N TRP A 998 -54.13 32.09 12.42
CA TRP A 998 -55.20 32.87 11.80
C TRP A 998 -55.64 33.99 12.75
N GLN A 999 -55.79 35.21 12.22
CA GLN A 999 -56.27 36.35 12.99
C GLN A 999 -57.73 36.64 12.66
N THR A 1000 -58.61 36.63 13.66
CA THR A 1000 -59.89 37.33 13.59
C THR A 1000 -59.83 38.59 14.46
N PRO A 1001 -60.64 39.63 14.17
CA PRO A 1001 -60.54 40.90 14.88
C PRO A 1001 -60.86 40.73 16.37
N GLY A 1002 -59.86 40.87 17.23
CA GLY A 1002 -60.05 41.01 18.69
C GLY A 1002 -59.31 40.01 19.57
N THR A 1003 -58.92 38.83 19.10
CA THR A 1003 -58.14 37.85 19.88
C THR A 1003 -57.19 37.05 19.00
N ALA A 1004 -55.90 37.01 19.37
CA ALA A 1004 -54.88 36.20 18.71
C ALA A 1004 -54.61 34.94 19.54
N GLU A 1005 -55.07 33.78 19.07
CA GLU A 1005 -54.69 32.50 19.65
C GLU A 1005 -53.80 31.73 18.66
N ARG A 1006 -52.68 31.21 19.15
CA ARG A 1006 -51.63 30.53 18.35
C ARG A 1006 -51.77 29.03 18.51
N LEU A 1007 -51.76 28.28 17.40
CA LEU A 1007 -51.65 26.82 17.42
C LEU A 1007 -50.39 26.39 16.63
N PRO A 1008 -49.65 25.37 17.11
CA PRO A 1008 -48.47 24.85 16.40
C PRO A 1008 -48.90 24.03 15.16
N ALA A 1009 -48.21 24.25 14.03
CA ALA A 1009 -48.32 23.40 12.86
C ALA A 1009 -47.10 22.47 12.80
N GLU A 1010 -47.32 21.15 12.81
CA GLU A 1010 -46.25 20.16 12.67
C GLU A 1010 -45.86 19.93 11.19
N TRP A 1011 -44.58 19.61 10.97
CA TRP A 1011 -44.02 19.37 9.64
C TRP A 1011 -44.64 18.11 9.02
N PHE A 1012 -45.25 18.25 7.83
CA PHE A 1012 -45.92 17.20 7.05
C PHE A 1012 -47.28 16.67 7.57
N GLY A 1013 -47.97 17.39 8.46
CA GLY A 1013 -49.39 17.12 8.80
C GLY A 1013 -50.39 17.97 7.98
N PRO A 1014 -51.65 17.53 7.80
CA PRO A 1014 -52.69 18.33 7.14
C PRO A 1014 -53.11 19.55 7.99
N LEU A 1015 -53.29 20.70 7.35
CA LEU A 1015 -53.80 21.93 7.96
C LEU A 1015 -55.23 21.73 8.54
N PRO A 1016 -55.54 22.20 9.75
CA PRO A 1016 -56.90 22.12 10.30
C PRO A 1016 -57.87 23.01 9.53
N SER A 1017 -59.12 22.54 9.36
CA SER A 1017 -60.20 23.28 8.67
C SER A 1017 -60.53 24.60 9.40
N ALA A 1018 -60.77 25.67 8.65
CA ALA A 1018 -61.14 26.98 9.19
C ALA A 1018 -62.41 26.92 10.07
N PRO A 1019 -62.44 27.59 11.24
CA PRO A 1019 -63.63 27.63 12.09
C PRO A 1019 -64.76 28.44 11.42
N THR A 1020 -65.98 27.91 11.47
CA THR A 1020 -67.18 28.57 10.92
C THR A 1020 -67.61 29.69 11.86
N LEU A 1021 -67.52 30.95 11.41
CA LEU A 1021 -67.95 32.12 12.18
C LEU A 1021 -69.49 32.17 12.26
N VAL A 1022 -70.05 31.95 13.45
CA VAL A 1022 -71.45 32.28 13.76
C VAL A 1022 -71.50 33.77 14.11
N ALA A 1023 -72.31 34.53 13.39
CA ALA A 1023 -72.55 35.95 13.67
C ALA A 1023 -73.44 36.12 14.92
N SER A 1024 -73.02 36.96 15.85
CA SER A 1024 -73.87 37.60 16.87
C SER A 1024 -73.36 39.03 17.06
N GLU A 1025 -73.99 40.01 16.43
CA GLU A 1025 -75.04 40.88 17.01
C GLU A 1025 -74.60 41.71 18.24
N THR A 1026 -74.46 43.02 17.98
CA THR A 1026 -74.84 44.18 18.82
C THR A 1026 -74.35 44.23 20.28
N THR A 1027 -73.55 45.23 20.63
CA THR A 1027 -73.99 46.59 21.00
C THR A 1027 -72.81 47.55 21.10
#